data_AF-A0A848MMK6-F1
#
_entry.id   AF-A0A848MMK6-F1
#
_cell.length_a   1.000
_cell.length_b   1.000
_cell.length_c   1.000
_cell.angle_alpha   90.00
_cell.angle_beta   90.00
_cell.angle_gamma   90.00
#
_symmetry.space_group_name_H-M   'P 1'
#
loop_
_entity.id
_entity.type
_entity.pdbx_description
1 polymer ?
#
loop_
_entity_poly.entity_id
_entity_poly.type
_entity_poly.pdbx_seq_one_letter_code
_entity_poly.pdbx_strand_id
1 'polypeptide(L)'
;MKPNKIKRITLDSFRAFPSTKTLSFEHGESVADIVVIYAANGTGKTSTIEGVEWATTGKISRIDNIIANITSRNRNPKEGNILKNRQSGLYQATVTVELENGDCILRKTKPKSSRNHDYCSGILESTVKDAEKFNNNILSQGAINRFSYEASNGNLFNSLINSKGNSGDIEVYTQLNTIKTKLESNNGEKKTEISLLNKLIKDEEKSINELKERNINNSNLSASEEYGLFRDNFISYRDISEMNANDIANYISELVVTFKSLKVKLLEFDIDLYKKYSREAYLAKKIIECQNEVVRNKTYENELLIDLNKVKRDIQWNGLFIDADNLDVLNNQTLLFNEFSKDIIKHENKVSKLSSVYNNIYNNSLNINVDELRDKENKIHLSKGIIMSLFGDLYEKEFILEHEKNITSKIDSALSTIVEKRDSLSKTVFINENTELSYVKEFNKKSFELDNLNIKLLELTREKEKIKSFEEKLVIIKSYVVDVINDKKLSNCPSCGTKFENMTSLMEAVNNISTDSEALVDGAIGTLTKTKSEIALDVDRLNKIIETLTSKQKIKYSNDINILIGRKEHVVQLYSLLSSLKVQYVNVKLSSIQIQLDEILLKLNKKISVNLRKKEKYTKWTVNINSLIKNQYSAISEKKIKLNGITSLCFEKYGLDMDGLILKLCSGHVTLFERENLITLEKKLARDLDSINSSLLSMNGVISKLYSNSGFSHDLEINKYLESSLFSKKTIRSNYNYIKKNIKAYVISDNFYFTEMVTSIEEKFSTYLQSMQLEKNISDKKQKIAEYEEQRNLKIDEFDDDANKLSKVNASLVDAMEYFSELASSSINNDILNDMFMYVEPHLKYDKITFKVDLNGNNKGIYIQTHSDANNESTTPIYYLSEAQINILSICIFLANHARKIDFGINSIIIDDPVQSMDDLNSYALIDLCKLFTRRFKKQIIITTHNRSFFNLFKDKLPESRYSTKYITL
;
A
#
# COMPACT_ATOMS: atom_id res chain seq x y z
N MET A 1 21.31 -16.28 10.01
CA MET A 1 21.39 -17.58 9.29
C MET A 1 22.25 -17.41 8.06
N LYS A 2 22.83 -18.49 7.51
CA LYS A 2 23.30 -18.49 6.11
C LYS A 2 22.08 -18.32 5.18
N PRO A 3 22.21 -17.72 3.98
CA PRO A 3 21.14 -17.74 2.99
C PRO A 3 20.83 -19.20 2.63
N ASN A 4 19.57 -19.60 2.64
CA ASN A 4 19.15 -20.96 2.36
C ASN A 4 18.43 -21.03 1.01
N LYS A 5 19.20 -21.18 -0.06
CA LYS A 5 18.67 -21.18 -1.44
C LYS A 5 17.98 -22.51 -1.78
N ILE A 6 17.11 -22.52 -2.78
CA ILE A 6 16.61 -23.78 -3.37
C ILE A 6 17.75 -24.44 -4.13
N LYS A 7 18.08 -25.67 -3.77
CA LYS A 7 19.15 -26.49 -4.36
C LYS A 7 18.62 -27.43 -5.44
N ARG A 8 17.45 -28.04 -5.20
CA ARG A 8 16.85 -29.04 -6.09
C ARG A 8 15.34 -29.12 -5.93
N ILE A 9 14.62 -29.20 -7.05
CA ILE A 9 13.19 -29.53 -7.11
C ILE A 9 13.05 -30.93 -7.72
N THR A 10 12.14 -31.75 -7.18
CA THR A 10 11.76 -33.04 -7.77
C THR A 10 10.24 -33.15 -7.82
N LEU A 11 9.72 -33.54 -8.98
CA LEU A 11 8.30 -33.65 -9.28
C LEU A 11 8.06 -35.08 -9.78
N ASP A 12 7.47 -35.94 -8.96
CA ASP A 12 7.07 -37.29 -9.40
C ASP A 12 5.57 -37.35 -9.66
N SER A 13 5.22 -37.81 -10.87
CA SER A 13 3.85 -38.09 -11.27
C SER A 13 2.92 -36.87 -11.09
N PHE A 14 3.47 -35.66 -11.10
CA PHE A 14 2.80 -34.40 -10.77
C PHE A 14 2.51 -33.58 -12.03
N ARG A 15 1.24 -33.26 -12.24
CA ARG A 15 0.70 -32.41 -13.33
C ARG A 15 1.27 -32.78 -14.71
N ALA A 16 2.13 -31.96 -15.31
CA ALA A 16 2.71 -32.22 -16.64
C ALA A 16 3.74 -33.38 -16.69
N PHE A 17 4.18 -33.89 -15.54
CA PHE A 17 5.22 -34.91 -15.45
C PHE A 17 4.62 -36.28 -15.10
N PRO A 18 4.57 -37.24 -16.04
CA PRO A 18 4.07 -38.60 -15.77
C PRO A 18 5.09 -39.48 -15.02
N SER A 19 6.33 -39.02 -14.89
CA SER A 19 7.45 -39.71 -14.23
C SER A 19 8.39 -38.70 -13.58
N THR A 20 9.27 -39.15 -12.67
CA THR A 20 10.16 -38.33 -11.84
C THR A 20 11.02 -37.33 -12.62
N LYS A 21 10.66 -36.05 -12.57
CA LYS A 21 11.41 -34.94 -13.16
C LYS A 21 12.22 -34.24 -12.06
N THR A 22 13.55 -34.20 -12.20
CA THR A 22 14.47 -33.59 -11.22
C THR A 22 15.25 -32.44 -11.82
N LEU A 23 15.46 -31.41 -11.02
CA LEU A 23 15.65 -30.01 -11.41
C LEU A 23 16.61 -29.43 -10.36
N SER A 24 17.77 -28.90 -10.73
CA SER A 24 18.83 -28.67 -9.72
C SER A 24 19.74 -27.50 -10.05
N PHE A 25 19.91 -26.64 -9.06
CA PHE A 25 20.43 -25.27 -9.18
C PHE A 25 21.87 -25.14 -8.65
N GLU A 26 22.59 -26.24 -8.39
CA GLU A 26 23.97 -26.20 -7.84
C GLU A 26 24.97 -25.65 -8.89
N HIS A 27 25.51 -24.45 -8.68
CA HIS A 27 26.63 -23.85 -9.43
C HIS A 27 27.94 -24.21 -8.71
N GLY A 28 28.66 -25.21 -9.21
CA GLY A 28 29.83 -25.74 -8.52
C GLY A 28 29.45 -26.45 -7.22
N GLU A 29 30.27 -26.25 -6.20
CA GLU A 29 30.01 -26.61 -4.80
C GLU A 29 28.79 -25.89 -4.18
N SER A 30 28.34 -24.79 -4.80
CA SER A 30 27.39 -23.84 -4.23
C SER A 30 26.03 -23.88 -4.94
N VAL A 31 25.02 -23.21 -4.40
CA VAL A 31 23.74 -23.02 -5.11
C VAL A 31 23.71 -21.66 -5.83
N ALA A 32 23.14 -21.65 -7.04
CA ALA A 32 22.98 -20.49 -7.92
C ALA A 32 22.60 -19.18 -7.22
N ASP A 33 23.11 -18.05 -7.71
CA ASP A 33 22.52 -16.74 -7.42
C ASP A 33 21.43 -16.35 -8.44
N ILE A 34 21.53 -16.76 -9.72
CA ILE A 34 20.51 -16.50 -10.75
C ILE A 34 20.21 -17.78 -11.53
N VAL A 35 18.93 -18.14 -11.65
CA VAL A 35 18.34 -19.30 -12.36
C VAL A 35 17.15 -18.83 -13.24
N VAL A 36 16.62 -19.72 -14.09
CA VAL A 36 15.79 -19.57 -15.32
C VAL A 36 14.32 -20.18 -15.49
N ILE A 37 13.90 -21.42 -15.09
CA ILE A 37 12.66 -22.28 -15.37
C ILE A 37 12.44 -23.33 -16.64
N TYR A 38 12.90 -23.13 -17.91
CA TYR A 38 12.81 -23.82 -19.27
C TYR A 38 11.79 -24.76 -20.02
N ALA A 39 10.46 -24.65 -20.05
CA ALA A 39 9.57 -25.59 -20.80
C ALA A 39 8.84 -25.07 -22.04
N ALA A 40 8.90 -25.66 -23.24
CA ALA A 40 7.99 -25.30 -24.35
C ALA A 40 6.52 -25.25 -23.93
N ASN A 41 5.67 -24.43 -24.57
CA ASN A 41 4.23 -24.45 -24.22
C ASN A 41 3.75 -25.90 -24.32
N GLY A 42 3.32 -26.47 -23.18
CA GLY A 42 2.99 -27.89 -23.02
C GLY A 42 4.05 -28.81 -22.37
N THR A 43 5.28 -28.37 -22.05
CA THR A 43 6.36 -29.22 -21.47
C THR A 43 6.68 -28.92 -20.00
N GLY A 44 5.85 -28.11 -19.33
CA GLY A 44 5.70 -28.20 -17.87
C GLY A 44 6.08 -27.02 -16.97
N LYS A 45 6.34 -25.79 -17.46
CA LYS A 45 6.75 -24.65 -16.59
C LYS A 45 5.89 -24.49 -15.35
N THR A 46 4.60 -24.30 -15.59
CA THR A 46 3.60 -24.08 -14.57
C THR A 46 3.57 -25.25 -13.61
N SER A 47 3.75 -26.48 -14.11
CA SER A 47 3.87 -27.66 -13.27
C SER A 47 5.12 -27.72 -12.41
N THR A 48 6.21 -27.01 -12.75
CA THR A 48 7.30 -26.75 -11.80
C THR A 48 6.89 -25.70 -10.77
N ILE A 49 6.46 -24.52 -11.19
CA ILE A 49 6.25 -23.36 -10.30
C ILE A 49 5.09 -23.60 -9.35
N GLU A 50 3.94 -24.03 -9.88
CA GLU A 50 2.79 -24.50 -9.12
C GLU A 50 3.10 -25.78 -8.34
N GLY A 51 4.21 -26.47 -8.65
CA GLY A 51 4.76 -27.57 -7.85
C GLY A 51 5.48 -27.05 -6.60
N VAL A 52 6.36 -26.07 -6.75
CA VAL A 52 7.06 -25.39 -5.62
C VAL A 52 6.04 -24.68 -4.72
N GLU A 53 5.15 -23.88 -5.32
CA GLU A 53 4.05 -23.18 -4.63
C GLU A 53 3.18 -24.15 -3.83
N TRP A 54 2.83 -25.30 -4.42
CA TRP A 54 2.04 -26.32 -3.73
C TRP A 54 2.84 -27.06 -2.66
N ALA A 55 4.12 -27.35 -2.88
CA ALA A 55 4.97 -27.98 -1.88
C ALA A 55 5.11 -27.10 -0.62
N THR A 56 5.34 -25.80 -0.80
CA THR A 56 5.48 -24.84 0.31
C THR A 56 4.13 -24.53 0.97
N THR A 57 3.12 -24.10 0.21
CA THR A 57 1.85 -23.57 0.77
C THR A 57 0.74 -24.60 0.93
N GLY A 58 0.78 -25.72 0.19
CA GLY A 58 -0.35 -26.64 0.03
C GLY A 58 -1.47 -26.14 -0.88
N LYS A 59 -1.29 -24.97 -1.51
CA LYS A 59 -2.23 -24.31 -2.43
C LYS A 59 -1.53 -23.98 -3.74
N ILE A 60 -2.32 -23.60 -4.73
CA ILE A 60 -1.85 -23.06 -6.01
C ILE A 60 -2.71 -21.83 -6.27
N SER A 61 -2.17 -20.63 -6.09
CA SER A 61 -2.90 -19.37 -6.15
C SER A 61 -3.65 -19.22 -7.48
N ARG A 62 -3.09 -19.74 -8.57
CA ARG A 62 -3.74 -19.78 -9.89
C ARG A 62 -4.97 -20.70 -9.93
N ILE A 63 -4.96 -21.83 -9.23
CA ILE A 63 -6.13 -22.72 -9.12
C ILE A 63 -7.16 -22.13 -8.15
N ASP A 64 -6.74 -21.60 -7.01
CA ASP A 64 -7.64 -20.97 -6.04
C ASP A 64 -8.36 -19.76 -6.64
N ASN A 65 -7.67 -18.92 -7.43
CA ASN A 65 -8.30 -17.84 -8.21
C ASN A 65 -9.30 -18.38 -9.24
N ILE A 66 -9.03 -19.53 -9.88
CA ILE A 66 -9.97 -20.15 -10.82
C ILE A 66 -11.21 -20.70 -10.08
N ILE A 67 -11.04 -21.30 -8.90
CA ILE A 67 -12.15 -21.82 -8.09
C ILE A 67 -13.03 -20.67 -7.58
N ALA A 68 -12.43 -19.59 -7.06
CA ALA A 68 -13.16 -18.43 -6.53
C ALA A 68 -13.99 -17.69 -7.59
N ASN A 69 -13.56 -17.69 -8.85
CA ASN A 69 -14.25 -17.02 -9.96
C ASN A 69 -15.30 -17.90 -10.67
N ILE A 70 -15.56 -19.13 -10.22
CA ILE A 70 -16.67 -19.94 -10.74
C ILE A 70 -17.98 -19.47 -10.10
N THR A 71 -18.77 -18.72 -10.89
CA THR A 71 -20.10 -18.28 -10.48
C THR A 71 -21.06 -19.47 -10.29
N SER A 72 -22.10 -19.24 -9.49
CA SER A 72 -22.89 -20.25 -8.76
C SER A 72 -23.68 -21.29 -9.58
N ARG A 73 -23.53 -21.36 -10.91
CA ARG A 73 -24.26 -22.28 -11.79
C ARG A 73 -23.48 -23.52 -12.27
N ASN A 74 -22.16 -23.59 -12.10
CA ASN A 74 -21.35 -24.77 -12.45
C ASN A 74 -20.56 -25.31 -11.25
N ARG A 75 -21.26 -25.93 -10.29
CA ARG A 75 -20.64 -26.62 -9.15
C ARG A 75 -20.02 -27.96 -9.58
N ASN A 76 -18.78 -27.91 -10.06
CA ASN A 76 -17.71 -28.86 -9.72
C ASN A 76 -16.39 -28.48 -10.41
N PRO A 77 -15.25 -28.38 -9.70
CA PRO A 77 -13.93 -28.36 -10.33
C PRO A 77 -13.69 -29.67 -11.08
N LYS A 78 -13.01 -29.61 -12.23
CA LYS A 78 -12.89 -30.73 -13.20
C LYS A 78 -12.59 -32.07 -12.53
N GLU A 79 -13.52 -33.01 -12.70
CA GLU A 79 -13.38 -34.37 -12.22
C GLU A 79 -12.12 -35.07 -12.75
N GLY A 80 -11.61 -35.99 -11.94
CA GLY A 80 -10.36 -36.70 -12.20
C GLY A 80 -9.17 -36.11 -11.47
N ASN A 81 -7.97 -36.43 -11.92
CA ASN A 81 -6.74 -35.98 -11.28
C ASN A 81 -6.39 -34.57 -11.80
N ILE A 82 -6.07 -33.65 -10.90
CA ILE A 82 -5.65 -32.26 -11.14
C ILE A 82 -4.18 -32.11 -10.73
N LEU A 83 -3.79 -32.66 -9.56
CA LEU A 83 -2.41 -32.66 -9.07
C LEU A 83 -1.63 -33.89 -9.56
N LYS A 84 -2.19 -35.10 -9.42
CA LYS A 84 -1.57 -36.31 -9.99
C LYS A 84 -1.73 -36.28 -11.51
N ASN A 85 -0.65 -36.57 -12.23
CA ASN A 85 -0.67 -36.83 -13.66
C ASN A 85 -1.62 -38.01 -13.98
N ARG A 86 -2.35 -37.91 -15.10
CA ARG A 86 -3.40 -38.88 -15.49
C ARG A 86 -2.86 -40.15 -16.15
N GLN A 87 -1.59 -40.15 -16.59
CA GLN A 87 -0.91 -41.24 -17.28
C GLN A 87 0.04 -42.02 -16.35
N SER A 88 0.28 -41.56 -15.12
CA SER A 88 1.10 -42.29 -14.14
C SER A 88 0.32 -43.42 -13.46
N GLY A 89 0.95 -44.59 -13.33
CA GLY A 89 0.44 -45.73 -12.56
C GLY A 89 0.56 -45.60 -11.04
N LEU A 90 1.34 -44.65 -10.51
CA LEU A 90 1.56 -44.51 -9.06
C LEU A 90 0.30 -44.02 -8.33
N TYR A 91 0.03 -44.52 -7.12
CA TYR A 91 -1.17 -44.13 -6.36
C TYR A 91 -1.19 -42.66 -5.91
N GLN A 92 -0.03 -42.02 -5.80
CA GLN A 92 0.14 -40.62 -5.40
C GLN A 92 1.20 -39.95 -6.26
N ALA A 93 1.12 -38.63 -6.38
CA ALA A 93 2.21 -37.77 -6.86
C ALA A 93 2.95 -37.16 -5.69
N THR A 94 4.23 -36.82 -5.89
CA THR A 94 5.09 -36.21 -4.86
C THR A 94 5.81 -34.99 -5.41
N VAL A 95 6.01 -33.99 -4.55
CA VAL A 95 6.87 -32.85 -4.82
C VAL A 95 7.85 -32.66 -3.67
N THR A 96 9.14 -32.55 -4.00
CA THR A 96 10.23 -32.29 -3.07
C THR A 96 10.95 -31.01 -3.46
N VAL A 97 11.11 -30.07 -2.51
CA VAL A 97 11.99 -28.91 -2.63
C VAL A 97 13.10 -29.05 -1.60
N GLU A 98 14.33 -29.27 -2.05
CA GLU A 98 15.54 -29.39 -1.23
C GLU A 98 16.30 -28.07 -1.24
N LEU A 99 16.81 -27.66 -0.08
CA LEU A 99 17.48 -26.40 0.15
C LEU A 99 19.00 -26.60 0.36
N GLU A 100 19.74 -25.49 0.28
CA GLU A 100 21.21 -25.45 0.35
C GLU A 100 21.78 -25.99 1.67
N ASN A 101 21.05 -25.85 2.78
CA ASN A 101 21.43 -26.43 4.08
C ASN A 101 21.09 -27.92 4.25
N GLY A 102 20.43 -28.55 3.26
CA GLY A 102 19.97 -29.94 3.33
C GLY A 102 18.51 -30.12 3.81
N ASP A 103 17.85 -29.07 4.28
CA ASP A 103 16.42 -29.14 4.60
C ASP A 103 15.59 -29.49 3.36
N CYS A 104 14.51 -30.24 3.55
CA CYS A 104 13.60 -30.64 2.48
C CYS A 104 12.15 -30.33 2.83
N ILE A 105 11.40 -29.88 1.83
CA ILE A 105 9.94 -29.71 1.87
C ILE A 105 9.34 -30.79 0.97
N LEU A 106 8.73 -31.82 1.56
CA LEU A 106 8.17 -32.97 0.86
C LEU A 106 6.66 -33.04 1.04
N ARG A 107 5.91 -32.98 -0.06
CA ARG A 107 4.44 -33.05 -0.06
C ARG A 107 3.92 -34.11 -1.04
N LYS A 108 3.00 -34.96 -0.58
CA LYS A 108 2.36 -36.04 -1.36
C LYS A 108 0.87 -35.77 -1.57
N THR A 109 0.31 -36.14 -2.72
CA THR A 109 -1.12 -35.94 -3.01
C THR A 109 -1.99 -36.95 -2.26
N LYS A 110 -3.05 -36.49 -1.59
CA LYS A 110 -4.07 -37.39 -1.00
C LYS A 110 -4.92 -38.03 -2.11
N PRO A 111 -5.17 -39.36 -2.06
CA PRO A 111 -6.07 -40.01 -3.01
C PRO A 111 -7.51 -39.46 -2.91
N LYS A 112 -8.33 -39.76 -3.91
CA LYS A 112 -9.76 -39.46 -3.89
C LYS A 112 -10.48 -40.52 -3.06
N SER A 113 -10.82 -40.17 -1.82
CA SER A 113 -11.79 -40.92 -1.02
C SER A 113 -13.21 -40.47 -1.38
N SER A 114 -13.60 -39.29 -0.90
CA SER A 114 -14.94 -38.70 -1.04
C SER A 114 -14.94 -37.39 -1.83
N ARG A 115 -13.94 -37.19 -2.71
CA ARG A 115 -13.72 -35.93 -3.45
C ARG A 115 -13.62 -36.17 -4.96
N ASN A 116 -14.37 -35.40 -5.74
CA ASN A 116 -14.43 -35.45 -7.21
C ASN A 116 -13.07 -35.18 -7.88
N HIS A 117 -12.16 -34.49 -7.18
CA HIS A 117 -10.77 -34.25 -7.60
C HIS A 117 -9.76 -34.48 -6.46
N ASP A 118 -8.49 -34.64 -6.83
CA ASP A 118 -7.39 -34.81 -5.87
C ASP A 118 -6.88 -33.50 -5.24
N TYR A 119 -7.08 -32.34 -5.90
CA TYR A 119 -6.62 -31.02 -5.44
C TYR A 119 -7.01 -30.74 -3.97
N CYS A 120 -5.99 -30.52 -3.14
CA CYS A 120 -6.03 -30.23 -1.71
C CYS A 120 -4.60 -29.93 -1.19
N SER A 121 -4.46 -29.65 0.11
CA SER A 121 -3.17 -29.45 0.81
C SER A 121 -2.27 -30.69 0.90
N GLY A 122 -2.72 -31.86 0.43
CA GLY A 122 -1.93 -33.09 0.41
C GLY A 122 -1.60 -33.65 1.81
N ILE A 123 -0.52 -34.42 1.88
CA ILE A 123 0.19 -34.86 3.09
C ILE A 123 1.55 -34.15 3.04
N LEU A 124 1.88 -33.39 4.08
CA LEU A 124 3.19 -32.75 4.26
C LEU A 124 4.02 -33.67 5.15
N GLU A 125 5.14 -34.19 4.62
CA GLU A 125 6.01 -35.14 5.34
C GLU A 125 7.26 -34.47 5.91
N SER A 126 7.73 -33.40 5.27
CA SER A 126 8.77 -32.52 5.81
C SER A 126 8.54 -31.08 5.35
N THR A 127 8.99 -30.11 6.13
CA THR A 127 8.86 -28.67 5.84
C THR A 127 9.94 -27.87 6.54
N VAL A 128 10.09 -26.60 6.16
CA VAL A 128 10.92 -25.62 6.89
C VAL A 128 10.07 -24.56 7.58
N LYS A 129 10.68 -23.80 8.48
CA LYS A 129 10.05 -22.68 9.18
C LYS A 129 9.60 -21.59 8.19
N ASP A 130 8.38 -21.09 8.36
CA ASP A 130 7.76 -20.04 7.54
C ASP A 130 7.61 -20.39 6.03
N ALA A 131 7.61 -21.68 5.68
CA ALA A 131 7.56 -22.13 4.28
C ALA A 131 6.32 -21.63 3.54
N GLU A 132 5.16 -21.57 4.20
CA GLU A 132 3.91 -21.08 3.64
C GLU A 132 3.95 -19.60 3.21
N LYS A 133 4.88 -18.80 3.75
CA LYS A 133 5.08 -17.40 3.35
C LYS A 133 5.81 -17.25 2.02
N PHE A 134 6.39 -18.33 1.48
CA PHE A 134 7.10 -18.34 0.20
C PHE A 134 6.22 -17.97 -0.99
N ASN A 135 4.89 -18.00 -0.87
CA ASN A 135 3.98 -17.50 -1.91
C ASN A 135 4.32 -16.05 -2.32
N ASN A 136 4.69 -15.22 -1.34
CA ASN A 136 5.05 -13.82 -1.54
C ASN A 136 6.37 -13.64 -2.32
N ASN A 137 7.18 -14.69 -2.42
CA ASN A 137 8.43 -14.70 -3.19
C ASN A 137 8.22 -15.12 -4.67
N ILE A 138 7.00 -15.45 -5.08
CA ILE A 138 6.67 -15.88 -6.45
C ILE A 138 5.95 -14.74 -7.18
N LEU A 139 6.71 -13.94 -7.94
CA LEU A 139 6.16 -13.00 -8.91
C LEU A 139 5.63 -13.77 -10.13
N SER A 140 4.46 -14.39 -9.97
CA SER A 140 3.73 -14.93 -11.13
C SER A 140 3.45 -13.81 -12.13
N GLN A 141 3.44 -14.10 -13.43
CA GLN A 141 3.03 -13.15 -14.47
C GLN A 141 1.71 -12.46 -14.13
N GLY A 142 0.73 -13.22 -13.66
CA GLY A 142 -0.58 -12.68 -13.28
C GLY A 142 -0.48 -11.62 -12.18
N ALA A 143 0.59 -11.64 -11.36
CA ALA A 143 0.90 -10.59 -10.41
C ALA A 143 1.64 -9.39 -11.04
N ILE A 144 2.47 -9.58 -12.08
CA ILE A 144 3.16 -8.47 -12.77
C ILE A 144 2.13 -7.44 -13.30
N ASN A 145 1.15 -7.89 -14.09
CA ASN A 145 0.08 -7.01 -14.59
C ASN A 145 -0.86 -6.52 -13.46
N ARG A 146 -0.95 -7.21 -12.31
CA ARG A 146 -1.78 -6.78 -11.18
C ARG A 146 -1.17 -5.61 -10.42
N PHE A 147 0.13 -5.61 -10.13
CA PHE A 147 0.76 -4.51 -9.37
C PHE A 147 0.55 -3.14 -10.03
N SER A 148 0.48 -3.12 -11.37
CA SER A 148 0.21 -1.90 -12.16
C SER A 148 -1.24 -1.38 -12.09
N TYR A 149 -2.22 -2.24 -11.79
CA TYR A 149 -3.67 -1.93 -11.90
C TYR A 149 -4.47 -2.14 -10.59
N GLU A 150 -4.00 -2.95 -9.64
CA GLU A 150 -4.68 -3.23 -8.36
C GLU A 150 -4.26 -2.29 -7.22
N ALA A 151 -3.28 -1.41 -7.43
CA ALA A 151 -2.83 -0.40 -6.46
C ALA A 151 -3.99 0.51 -5.98
N SER A 152 -4.85 0.92 -6.93
CA SER A 152 -6.08 1.69 -6.72
C SER A 152 -7.27 0.89 -6.13
N ASN A 153 -7.15 -0.44 -6.01
CA ASN A 153 -8.21 -1.33 -5.53
C ASN A 153 -8.03 -1.77 -4.06
N GLY A 154 -7.14 -1.11 -3.31
CA GLY A 154 -7.00 -1.27 -1.85
C GLY A 154 -6.44 -2.60 -1.32
N ASN A 155 -6.33 -3.64 -2.15
CA ASN A 155 -5.62 -4.86 -1.78
C ASN A 155 -4.14 -4.59 -1.45
N LEU A 156 -3.51 -3.63 -2.15
CA LEU A 156 -2.14 -3.18 -1.85
C LEU A 156 -2.05 -2.43 -0.52
N PHE A 157 -3.03 -1.56 -0.22
CA PHE A 157 -3.17 -0.87 1.08
C PHE A 157 -3.25 -1.89 2.23
N ASN A 158 -4.18 -2.85 2.11
CA ASN A 158 -4.36 -3.91 3.08
C ASN A 158 -3.12 -4.82 3.21
N SER A 159 -2.42 -5.13 2.12
CA SER A 159 -1.24 -6.00 2.17
C SER A 159 0.00 -5.32 2.78
N LEU A 160 0.11 -4.00 2.69
CA LEU A 160 1.27 -3.26 3.21
C LEU A 160 1.04 -2.77 4.63
N ILE A 161 -0.08 -2.09 4.91
CA ILE A 161 -0.31 -1.49 6.23
C ILE A 161 -0.64 -2.56 7.28
N ASN A 162 -1.51 -3.53 6.98
CA ASN A 162 -1.82 -4.61 7.95
C ASN A 162 -0.64 -5.58 8.19
N SER A 163 0.47 -5.44 7.46
CA SER A 163 1.71 -6.20 7.70
C SER A 163 2.64 -5.56 8.75
N LYS A 164 2.34 -4.33 9.18
CA LYS A 164 3.19 -3.52 10.08
C LYS A 164 2.45 -2.67 11.12
N GLY A 165 1.28 -2.14 10.81
CA GLY A 165 0.51 -1.24 11.69
C GLY A 165 -0.50 -1.98 12.56
N ASN A 166 -0.96 -1.32 13.63
CA ASN A 166 -2.10 -1.82 14.40
C ASN A 166 -3.40 -1.60 13.61
N SER A 167 -4.33 -2.54 13.68
CA SER A 167 -5.64 -2.40 13.01
C SER A 167 -6.48 -1.23 13.55
N GLY A 168 -6.22 -0.78 14.77
CA GLY A 168 -6.94 0.32 15.42
C GLY A 168 -6.69 1.69 14.79
N ASP A 169 -5.53 1.95 14.19
CA ASP A 169 -5.20 3.28 13.64
C ASP A 169 -6.10 3.61 12.43
N ILE A 170 -6.42 2.59 11.62
CA ILE A 170 -7.36 2.67 10.50
C ILE A 170 -8.81 2.86 10.98
N GLU A 171 -9.14 2.34 12.16
CA GLU A 171 -10.45 2.48 12.79
C GLU A 171 -10.66 3.91 13.34
N VAL A 172 -9.65 4.45 14.03
CA VAL A 172 -9.62 5.85 14.50
C VAL A 172 -9.81 6.82 13.33
N TYR A 173 -9.12 6.60 12.19
CA TYR A 173 -9.33 7.42 10.99
C TYR A 173 -10.80 7.41 10.53
N THR A 174 -11.45 6.23 10.49
CA THR A 174 -12.88 6.15 10.10
C THR A 174 -13.82 6.81 11.10
N GLN A 175 -13.50 6.79 12.39
CA GLN A 175 -14.25 7.52 13.41
C GLN A 175 -14.11 9.04 13.23
N LEU A 176 -12.89 9.55 13.03
CA LEU A 176 -12.63 10.97 12.75
C LEU A 176 -13.37 11.48 11.51
N ASN A 177 -13.35 10.72 10.40
CA ASN A 177 -14.05 11.11 9.18
C ASN A 177 -15.59 11.10 9.35
N THR A 178 -16.11 10.24 10.23
CA THR A 178 -17.54 10.21 10.61
C THR A 178 -17.94 11.38 11.50
N ILE A 179 -17.00 11.95 12.27
CA ILE A 179 -17.21 13.17 13.06
C ILE A 179 -17.23 14.40 12.15
N LYS A 180 -16.30 14.47 11.18
CA LYS A 180 -16.21 15.54 10.18
C LYS A 180 -17.55 15.80 9.47
N THR A 181 -18.13 14.77 8.86
CA THR A 181 -19.35 14.91 8.04
C THR A 181 -20.57 15.39 8.85
N LYS A 182 -20.63 15.07 10.15
CA LYS A 182 -21.68 15.56 11.05
C LYS A 182 -21.54 17.06 11.36
N LEU A 183 -20.31 17.51 11.61
CA LEU A 183 -20.02 18.94 11.87
C LEU A 183 -20.29 19.79 10.61
N GLU A 184 -19.97 19.27 9.42
CA GLU A 184 -20.24 19.96 8.15
C GLU A 184 -21.74 20.18 7.90
N SER A 185 -22.60 19.22 8.26
CA SER A 185 -24.06 19.40 8.20
C SER A 185 -24.56 20.46 9.19
N ASN A 186 -24.15 20.35 10.47
CA ASN A 186 -24.63 21.24 11.54
C ASN A 186 -24.31 22.72 11.27
N ASN A 187 -23.11 22.98 10.72
CA ASN A 187 -22.70 24.34 10.34
C ASN A 187 -23.47 24.89 9.12
N GLY A 188 -23.97 24.02 8.24
CA GLY A 188 -24.85 24.41 7.14
C GLY A 188 -26.18 24.93 7.65
N GLU A 189 -26.79 24.24 8.61
CA GLU A 189 -28.10 24.57 9.20
C GLU A 189 -28.04 25.90 9.98
N LYS A 190 -27.15 26.02 10.98
CA LYS A 190 -26.98 27.22 11.83
C LYS A 190 -26.79 28.51 11.01
N LYS A 191 -26.05 28.43 9.90
CA LYS A 191 -25.79 29.58 9.02
C LYS A 191 -27.06 30.15 8.38
N THR A 192 -28.11 29.34 8.19
CA THR A 192 -29.39 29.81 7.68
C THR A 192 -30.22 30.53 8.75
N GLU A 193 -30.19 30.06 10.00
CA GLU A 193 -30.91 30.66 11.13
C GLU A 193 -30.43 32.09 11.43
N ILE A 194 -29.11 32.30 11.45
CA ILE A 194 -28.47 33.61 11.67
C ILE A 194 -28.92 34.63 10.60
N SER A 195 -29.15 34.19 9.36
CA SER A 195 -29.61 35.06 8.28
C SER A 195 -31.08 35.48 8.41
N LEU A 196 -31.89 34.74 9.18
CA LEU A 196 -33.29 35.07 9.43
C LEU A 196 -33.43 36.18 10.48
N LEU A 197 -32.76 36.00 11.63
CA LEU A 197 -32.87 36.88 12.80
C LEU A 197 -32.42 38.32 12.51
N ASN A 198 -31.35 38.47 11.73
CA ASN A 198 -30.84 39.78 11.28
C ASN A 198 -31.86 40.60 10.46
N LYS A 199 -32.88 39.97 9.86
CA LYS A 199 -33.93 40.67 9.13
C LYS A 199 -34.96 41.28 10.09
N LEU A 200 -35.36 40.55 11.13
CA LEU A 200 -36.46 40.92 12.04
C LEU A 200 -36.15 42.15 12.89
N ILE A 201 -34.91 42.26 13.38
CA ILE A 201 -34.44 43.37 14.24
C ILE A 201 -34.64 44.73 13.54
N LYS A 202 -34.23 44.81 12.27
CA LYS A 202 -34.20 46.02 11.45
C LYS A 202 -35.59 46.63 11.17
N ASP A 203 -36.64 45.80 11.18
CA ASP A 203 -38.00 46.25 10.88
C ASP A 203 -38.68 46.91 12.11
N GLU A 204 -38.37 46.48 13.34
CA GLU A 204 -38.93 47.07 14.57
C GLU A 204 -38.23 48.38 14.98
N GLU A 205 -36.90 48.51 14.81
CA GLU A 205 -36.14 49.75 15.14
C GLU A 205 -36.75 51.00 14.48
N LYS A 206 -37.11 50.87 13.19
CA LYS A 206 -37.69 51.95 12.40
C LYS A 206 -38.97 52.51 13.03
N SER A 207 -39.80 51.65 13.62
CA SER A 207 -41.09 52.02 14.21
C SER A 207 -40.99 52.93 15.43
N ILE A 208 -39.87 52.92 16.16
CA ILE A 208 -39.76 53.61 17.47
C ILE A 208 -39.50 55.10 17.30
N ASN A 209 -38.79 55.49 16.24
CA ASN A 209 -38.41 56.88 16.01
C ASN A 209 -39.62 57.74 15.60
N GLU A 210 -40.56 57.18 14.83
CA GLU A 210 -41.78 57.84 14.33
C GLU A 210 -42.79 58.24 15.44
N LEU A 211 -42.60 57.77 16.68
CA LEU A 211 -43.55 57.95 17.80
C LEU A 211 -43.20 59.08 18.79
N LYS A 212 -41.95 59.55 18.86
CA LYS A 212 -41.46 60.41 19.96
C LYS A 212 -41.84 61.89 19.86
N GLU A 213 -42.29 62.36 18.69
CA GLU A 213 -42.28 63.79 18.33
C GLU A 213 -43.55 64.60 18.75
N ARG A 214 -44.33 64.14 19.76
CA ARG A 214 -45.76 64.55 19.89
C ARG A 214 -46.31 64.91 21.30
N ASN A 215 -45.50 65.34 22.26
CA ASN A 215 -45.94 65.42 23.68
C ASN A 215 -46.48 66.80 24.16
N ILE A 216 -47.48 66.84 25.07
CA ILE A 216 -48.13 68.06 25.62
C ILE A 216 -48.50 67.89 27.13
N ASN A 217 -48.49 68.99 27.90
CA ASN A 217 -48.68 69.06 29.37
C ASN A 217 -50.13 68.86 29.88
N ASN A 218 -50.25 68.41 31.15
CA ASN A 218 -51.51 68.26 31.89
C ASN A 218 -51.80 69.42 32.88
N SER A 219 -53.08 69.66 33.18
CA SER A 219 -53.56 70.55 34.25
C SER A 219 -54.69 69.89 35.07
N ASN A 220 -55.02 70.44 36.24
CA ASN A 220 -55.81 69.75 37.26
C ASN A 220 -57.34 69.86 37.03
N LEU A 221 -58.06 68.74 37.04
CA LEU A 221 -59.42 68.63 36.51
C LEU A 221 -60.55 68.95 37.52
N SER A 222 -60.36 68.65 38.80
CA SER A 222 -61.45 68.66 39.81
C SER A 222 -61.98 70.04 40.19
N ALA A 223 -61.30 71.12 39.80
CA ALA A 223 -61.69 72.51 40.09
C ALA A 223 -62.43 73.18 38.90
N SER A 224 -63.02 72.41 38.00
CA SER A 224 -63.61 72.88 36.75
C SER A 224 -65.14 73.04 36.82
N GLU A 225 -65.68 74.07 36.16
CA GLU A 225 -67.13 74.37 36.14
C GLU A 225 -67.91 73.26 35.41
N GLU A 226 -67.28 72.68 34.39
CA GLU A 226 -67.75 71.53 33.63
C GLU A 226 -67.96 70.29 34.51
N TYR A 227 -67.12 70.08 35.53
CA TYR A 227 -67.30 68.99 36.51
C TYR A 227 -68.52 69.22 37.42
N GLY A 228 -68.90 70.48 37.67
CA GLY A 228 -70.15 70.85 38.33
C GLY A 228 -71.39 70.51 37.50
N LEU A 229 -71.39 70.88 36.21
CA LEU A 229 -72.48 70.59 35.27
C LEU A 229 -72.73 69.07 35.10
N PHE A 230 -71.67 68.26 35.17
CA PHE A 230 -71.76 66.80 35.17
C PHE A 230 -72.60 66.25 36.34
N ARG A 231 -72.31 66.68 37.57
CA ARG A 231 -72.96 66.19 38.79
C ARG A 231 -74.48 66.28 38.74
N ASP A 232 -74.98 67.45 38.32
CA ASP A 232 -76.39 67.79 38.51
C ASP A 232 -77.28 67.16 37.43
N ASN A 233 -76.82 67.09 36.18
CA ASN A 233 -77.67 66.74 35.02
C ASN A 233 -77.61 65.26 34.59
N PHE A 234 -76.54 64.54 34.90
CA PHE A 234 -76.30 63.19 34.37
C PHE A 234 -76.47 62.09 35.43
N ILE A 235 -76.77 60.88 34.97
CA ILE A 235 -77.08 59.71 35.83
C ILE A 235 -75.80 58.97 36.27
N SER A 236 -74.68 59.16 35.58
CA SER A 236 -73.42 58.43 35.78
C SER A 236 -72.44 59.07 36.79
N TYR A 237 -72.83 60.14 37.50
CA TYR A 237 -71.94 60.86 38.42
C TYR A 237 -71.44 59.99 39.58
N ARG A 238 -70.13 60.09 39.84
CA ARG A 238 -69.41 59.66 41.05
C ARG A 238 -68.31 60.68 41.32
N ASP A 239 -67.99 60.87 42.59
CA ASP A 239 -66.85 61.68 43.03
C ASP A 239 -65.51 61.04 42.63
N ILE A 240 -64.47 61.85 42.43
CA ILE A 240 -63.12 61.42 42.03
C ILE A 240 -62.07 61.67 43.11
N SER A 241 -62.42 62.34 44.22
CA SER A 241 -61.48 62.79 45.24
C SER A 241 -60.78 61.66 46.04
N GLU A 242 -61.23 60.41 45.90
CA GLU A 242 -60.67 59.23 46.59
C GLU A 242 -59.97 58.21 45.65
N MET A 243 -59.80 58.53 44.35
CA MET A 243 -59.30 57.58 43.34
C MET A 243 -57.77 57.67 43.11
N ASN A 244 -57.14 56.58 42.65
CA ASN A 244 -55.73 56.57 42.21
C ASN A 244 -55.58 56.90 40.71
N ALA A 245 -54.36 57.20 40.27
CA ALA A 245 -54.09 57.68 38.90
C ALA A 245 -54.57 56.76 37.77
N ASN A 246 -54.50 55.42 37.93
CA ASN A 246 -54.99 54.48 36.91
C ASN A 246 -56.53 54.42 36.91
N ASP A 247 -57.15 54.43 38.09
CA ASP A 247 -58.62 54.40 38.20
C ASP A 247 -59.25 55.72 37.76
N ILE A 248 -58.58 56.85 38.02
CA ILE A 248 -58.89 58.17 37.45
C ILE A 248 -58.81 58.12 35.92
N ALA A 249 -57.71 57.60 35.36
CA ALA A 249 -57.54 57.49 33.91
C ALA A 249 -58.63 56.62 33.27
N ASN A 250 -58.95 55.47 33.88
CA ASN A 250 -60.00 54.56 33.43
C ASN A 250 -61.38 55.24 33.49
N TYR A 251 -61.78 55.77 34.64
CA TYR A 251 -63.09 56.39 34.86
C TYR A 251 -63.30 57.65 33.99
N ILE A 252 -62.27 58.50 33.86
CA ILE A 252 -62.32 59.63 32.92
C ILE A 252 -62.40 59.14 31.48
N SER A 253 -61.69 58.07 31.09
CA SER A 253 -61.81 57.52 29.73
C SER A 253 -63.23 57.01 29.42
N GLU A 254 -63.86 56.33 30.38
CA GLU A 254 -65.26 55.87 30.26
C GLU A 254 -66.23 57.05 30.13
N LEU A 255 -66.01 58.13 30.89
CA LEU A 255 -66.83 59.34 30.82
C LEU A 255 -66.58 60.15 29.54
N VAL A 256 -65.35 60.29 29.06
CA VAL A 256 -65.02 60.89 27.75
C VAL A 256 -65.75 60.15 26.64
N VAL A 257 -65.67 58.82 26.63
CA VAL A 257 -66.37 57.99 25.63
C VAL A 257 -67.89 58.14 25.76
N THR A 258 -68.42 58.15 26.99
CA THR A 258 -69.85 58.35 27.27
C THR A 258 -70.34 59.71 26.76
N PHE A 259 -69.63 60.79 27.07
CA PHE A 259 -69.99 62.14 26.67
C PHE A 259 -69.79 62.41 25.18
N LYS A 260 -68.70 61.93 24.56
CA LYS A 260 -68.53 61.96 23.08
C LYS A 260 -69.71 61.29 22.40
N SER A 261 -70.07 60.10 22.89
CA SER A 261 -71.23 59.39 22.39
C SER A 261 -72.51 60.20 22.60
N LEU A 262 -72.71 60.81 23.77
CA LEU A 262 -73.93 61.55 24.10
C LEU A 262 -74.08 62.84 23.26
N LYS A 263 -73.01 63.63 23.10
CA LYS A 263 -72.91 64.84 22.24
C LYS A 263 -73.31 64.54 20.79
N VAL A 264 -72.63 63.56 20.20
CA VAL A 264 -72.89 63.11 18.82
C VAL A 264 -74.32 62.60 18.68
N LYS A 265 -74.80 61.80 19.63
CA LYS A 265 -76.16 61.24 19.58
C LYS A 265 -77.26 62.28 19.66
N LEU A 266 -77.07 63.36 20.42
CA LEU A 266 -77.99 64.50 20.47
C LEU A 266 -78.00 65.21 19.10
N LEU A 267 -76.82 65.57 18.57
CA LEU A 267 -76.67 66.23 17.26
C LEU A 267 -77.27 65.41 16.10
N GLU A 268 -77.13 64.08 16.13
CA GLU A 268 -77.63 63.16 15.10
C GLU A 268 -79.15 62.86 15.20
N PHE A 269 -79.86 63.33 16.23
CA PHE A 269 -81.24 62.90 16.47
C PHE A 269 -82.27 63.63 15.58
N ASP A 270 -82.46 63.11 14.37
CA ASP A 270 -83.49 63.55 13.41
C ASP A 270 -84.55 62.44 13.18
N ILE A 271 -85.81 62.76 13.46
CA ILE A 271 -86.94 61.81 13.37
C ILE A 271 -87.51 61.62 11.94
N ASP A 272 -87.20 62.51 11.00
CA ASP A 272 -87.64 62.42 9.60
C ASP A 272 -86.61 61.71 8.73
N LEU A 273 -85.30 61.85 9.01
CA LEU A 273 -84.26 61.00 8.44
C LEU A 273 -84.50 59.52 8.75
N TYR A 274 -84.99 59.17 9.95
CA TYR A 274 -85.40 57.79 10.29
C TYR A 274 -86.47 57.22 9.32
N LYS A 275 -87.40 58.07 8.85
CA LYS A 275 -88.45 57.68 7.88
C LYS A 275 -87.85 57.49 6.48
N LYS A 276 -86.94 58.37 6.06
CA LYS A 276 -86.22 58.28 4.78
C LYS A 276 -85.40 56.98 4.67
N TYR A 277 -84.47 56.75 5.60
CA TYR A 277 -83.60 55.56 5.58
C TYR A 277 -84.38 54.24 5.67
N SER A 278 -85.57 54.25 6.27
CA SER A 278 -86.47 53.10 6.29
C SER A 278 -86.91 52.61 4.90
N ARG A 279 -86.98 53.51 3.90
CA ARG A 279 -87.36 53.19 2.52
C ARG A 279 -86.15 52.80 1.67
N GLU A 280 -85.03 53.49 1.86
CA GLU A 280 -83.77 53.25 1.14
C GLU A 280 -83.20 51.86 1.44
N ALA A 281 -83.24 51.44 2.72
CA ALA A 281 -82.86 50.08 3.14
C ALA A 281 -83.63 48.97 2.41
N TYR A 282 -84.94 49.13 2.19
CA TYR A 282 -85.75 48.11 1.51
C TYR A 282 -85.32 47.90 0.05
N LEU A 283 -85.06 48.99 -0.66
CA LEU A 283 -84.59 48.93 -2.05
C LEU A 283 -83.17 48.38 -2.13
N ALA A 284 -82.25 48.87 -1.30
CA ALA A 284 -80.86 48.43 -1.28
C ALA A 284 -80.72 46.91 -1.07
N LYS A 285 -81.49 46.32 -0.13
CA LYS A 285 -81.48 44.88 0.15
C LYS A 285 -81.75 44.03 -1.11
N LYS A 286 -82.74 44.42 -1.92
CA LYS A 286 -83.15 43.66 -3.10
C LYS A 286 -82.08 43.65 -4.19
N ILE A 287 -81.27 44.71 -4.32
CA ILE A 287 -80.19 44.76 -5.31
C ILE A 287 -78.96 43.99 -4.80
N ILE A 288 -78.69 44.00 -3.49
CA ILE A 288 -77.63 43.19 -2.85
C ILE A 288 -77.89 41.69 -3.04
N GLU A 289 -79.14 41.25 -2.90
CA GLU A 289 -79.54 39.87 -3.18
C GLU A 289 -79.16 39.46 -4.62
N CYS A 290 -79.38 40.34 -5.60
CA CYS A 290 -78.97 40.12 -6.99
C CYS A 290 -77.43 40.20 -7.18
N GLN A 291 -76.75 41.14 -6.52
CA GLN A 291 -75.28 41.28 -6.59
C GLN A 291 -74.56 40.07 -6.01
N ASN A 292 -75.09 39.45 -4.96
CA ASN A 292 -74.51 38.25 -4.36
C ASN A 292 -74.60 37.03 -5.29
N GLU A 293 -75.66 36.91 -6.11
CA GLU A 293 -75.73 35.89 -7.17
C GLU A 293 -74.74 36.16 -8.30
N VAL A 294 -74.57 37.43 -8.72
CA VAL A 294 -73.53 37.84 -9.67
C VAL A 294 -72.13 37.50 -9.15
N VAL A 295 -71.83 37.74 -7.87
CA VAL A 295 -70.53 37.38 -7.26
C VAL A 295 -70.31 35.87 -7.24
N ARG A 296 -71.33 35.06 -6.88
CA ARG A 296 -71.24 33.59 -6.91
C ARG A 296 -70.96 33.05 -8.32
N ASN A 297 -71.67 33.57 -9.31
CA ASN A 297 -71.46 33.21 -10.72
C ASN A 297 -70.07 33.64 -11.21
N LYS A 298 -69.56 34.79 -10.76
CA LYS A 298 -68.18 35.24 -11.05
C LYS A 298 -67.09 34.43 -10.34
N THR A 299 -67.33 33.91 -9.13
CA THR A 299 -66.35 33.01 -8.50
C THR A 299 -66.27 31.69 -9.27
N TYR A 300 -67.40 31.15 -9.71
CA TYR A 300 -67.44 29.93 -10.53
C TYR A 300 -66.86 30.14 -11.94
N GLU A 301 -67.08 31.32 -12.57
CA GLU A 301 -66.40 31.75 -13.80
C GLU A 301 -64.87 31.68 -13.67
N ASN A 302 -64.31 32.16 -12.54
CA ASN A 302 -62.87 32.14 -12.29
C ASN A 302 -62.34 30.72 -12.03
N GLU A 303 -63.07 29.87 -11.29
CA GLU A 303 -62.71 28.46 -11.08
C GLU A 303 -62.63 27.71 -12.42
N LEU A 304 -63.64 27.85 -13.28
CA LEU A 304 -63.65 27.28 -14.63
C LEU A 304 -62.51 27.81 -15.49
N LEU A 305 -62.14 29.09 -15.37
CA LEU A 305 -61.01 29.68 -16.10
C LEU A 305 -59.65 29.13 -15.62
N ILE A 306 -59.49 28.87 -14.31
CA ILE A 306 -58.30 28.24 -13.74
C ILE A 306 -58.17 26.80 -14.25
N ASP A 307 -59.23 26.01 -14.19
CA ASP A 307 -59.24 24.64 -14.69
C ASP A 307 -59.02 24.58 -16.21
N LEU A 308 -59.64 25.48 -16.99
CA LEU A 308 -59.42 25.59 -18.42
C LEU A 308 -57.94 25.90 -18.75
N ASN A 309 -57.30 26.79 -17.99
CA ASN A 309 -55.88 27.13 -18.15
C ASN A 309 -54.93 26.05 -17.61
N LYS A 310 -55.39 25.15 -16.74
CA LYS A 310 -54.67 23.92 -16.37
C LYS A 310 -54.77 22.89 -17.49
N VAL A 311 -56.00 22.54 -17.90
CA VAL A 311 -56.28 21.60 -19.00
C VAL A 311 -55.54 21.98 -20.28
N LYS A 312 -55.48 23.26 -20.65
CA LYS A 312 -54.70 23.74 -21.81
C LYS A 312 -53.19 23.48 -21.69
N ARG A 313 -52.60 23.61 -20.50
CA ARG A 313 -51.18 23.27 -20.27
C ARG A 313 -50.95 21.76 -20.32
N ASP A 314 -51.87 20.98 -19.75
CA ASP A 314 -51.78 19.52 -19.77
C ASP A 314 -51.92 18.97 -21.21
N ILE A 315 -52.76 19.60 -22.05
CA ILE A 315 -52.86 19.33 -23.50
C ILE A 315 -51.55 19.68 -24.24
N GLN A 316 -50.94 20.83 -23.94
CA GLN A 316 -49.66 21.24 -24.53
C GLN A 316 -48.52 20.30 -24.13
N TRP A 317 -48.45 19.91 -22.85
CA TRP A 317 -47.46 18.97 -22.34
C TRP A 317 -47.58 17.60 -23.02
N ASN A 318 -48.79 17.03 -23.11
CA ASN A 318 -48.99 15.78 -23.84
C ASN A 318 -48.66 15.93 -25.34
N GLY A 319 -48.90 17.09 -25.95
CA GLY A 319 -48.52 17.40 -27.33
C GLY A 319 -47.03 17.19 -27.62
N LEU A 320 -46.13 17.52 -26.69
CA LEU A 320 -44.68 17.33 -26.84
C LEU A 320 -44.27 15.88 -27.17
N PHE A 321 -45.11 14.89 -26.84
CA PHE A 321 -44.85 13.46 -27.03
C PHE A 321 -45.65 12.81 -28.16
N ILE A 322 -46.67 13.50 -28.71
CA ILE A 322 -47.56 12.94 -29.76
C ILE A 322 -47.83 13.86 -30.96
N ASP A 323 -47.32 15.10 -30.97
CA ASP A 323 -47.29 15.93 -32.18
C ASP A 323 -46.20 15.41 -33.14
N ALA A 324 -46.52 15.30 -34.43
CA ALA A 324 -45.72 14.55 -35.42
C ALA A 324 -44.24 14.98 -35.49
N ASP A 325 -43.98 16.28 -35.53
CA ASP A 325 -42.61 16.85 -35.61
C ASP A 325 -41.74 16.46 -34.40
N ASN A 326 -42.35 16.24 -33.23
CA ASN A 326 -41.63 15.77 -32.04
C ASN A 326 -41.52 14.24 -32.01
N LEU A 327 -42.56 13.53 -32.45
CA LEU A 327 -42.54 12.05 -32.56
C LEU A 327 -41.40 11.58 -33.47
N ASP A 328 -41.19 12.18 -34.64
CA ASP A 328 -40.11 11.77 -35.54
C ASP A 328 -38.72 12.02 -34.94
N VAL A 329 -38.53 13.15 -34.23
CA VAL A 329 -37.28 13.44 -33.51
C VAL A 329 -37.05 12.43 -32.38
N LEU A 330 -38.07 12.18 -31.56
CA LEU A 330 -38.03 11.22 -30.44
C LEU A 330 -37.78 9.78 -30.91
N ASN A 331 -38.44 9.34 -31.99
CA ASN A 331 -38.25 8.02 -32.58
C ASN A 331 -36.81 7.86 -33.11
N ASN A 332 -36.28 8.86 -33.83
CA ASN A 332 -34.90 8.82 -34.32
C ASN A 332 -33.87 8.82 -33.19
N GLN A 333 -34.05 9.68 -32.16
CA GLN A 333 -33.17 9.70 -30.97
C GLN A 333 -33.22 8.38 -30.21
N THR A 334 -34.41 7.80 -30.02
CA THR A 334 -34.62 6.50 -29.39
C THR A 334 -34.00 5.35 -30.19
N LEU A 335 -34.08 5.39 -31.52
CA LEU A 335 -33.46 4.40 -32.40
C LEU A 335 -31.93 4.46 -32.32
N LEU A 336 -31.34 5.65 -32.38
CA LEU A 336 -29.90 5.86 -32.23
C LEU A 336 -29.38 5.46 -30.85
N PHE A 337 -30.11 5.79 -29.77
CA PHE A 337 -29.82 5.34 -28.41
C PHE A 337 -29.78 3.81 -28.31
N ASN A 338 -30.79 3.14 -28.89
CA ASN A 338 -30.85 1.67 -28.96
C ASN A 338 -29.75 1.06 -29.84
N GLU A 339 -29.40 1.68 -30.96
CA GLU A 339 -28.31 1.23 -31.84
C GLU A 339 -26.96 1.33 -31.12
N PHE A 340 -26.65 2.48 -30.52
CA PHE A 340 -25.38 2.71 -29.84
C PHE A 340 -25.25 1.82 -28.60
N SER A 341 -26.33 1.61 -27.86
CA SER A 341 -26.39 0.62 -26.76
C SER A 341 -26.07 -0.80 -27.24
N LYS A 342 -26.68 -1.24 -28.36
CA LYS A 342 -26.40 -2.56 -28.96
C LYS A 342 -24.97 -2.67 -29.47
N ASP A 343 -24.42 -1.61 -30.06
CA ASP A 343 -23.02 -1.58 -30.53
C ASP A 343 -22.02 -1.62 -29.37
N ILE A 344 -22.26 -0.88 -28.28
CA ILE A 344 -21.45 -0.95 -27.05
C ILE A 344 -21.41 -2.40 -26.54
N ILE A 345 -22.56 -3.04 -26.35
CA ILE A 345 -22.66 -4.44 -25.91
C ILE A 345 -21.92 -5.39 -26.88
N LYS A 346 -22.05 -5.16 -28.19
CA LYS A 346 -21.39 -5.92 -29.27
C LYS A 346 -19.87 -5.75 -29.28
N HIS A 347 -19.34 -4.58 -28.91
CA HIS A 347 -17.90 -4.35 -28.75
C HIS A 347 -17.37 -4.87 -27.40
N GLU A 348 -18.11 -4.74 -26.30
CA GLU A 348 -17.77 -5.33 -25.00
C GLU A 348 -17.72 -6.87 -25.09
N ASN A 349 -18.61 -7.49 -25.88
CA ASN A 349 -18.56 -8.92 -26.23
C ASN A 349 -17.39 -9.32 -27.17
N LYS A 350 -16.74 -8.38 -27.86
CA LYS A 350 -15.47 -8.63 -28.58
C LYS A 350 -14.29 -8.49 -27.64
N VAL A 351 -14.30 -7.50 -26.74
CA VAL A 351 -13.28 -7.33 -25.68
C VAL A 351 -13.19 -8.59 -24.83
N SER A 352 -14.30 -9.10 -24.29
CA SER A 352 -14.28 -10.30 -23.44
C SER A 352 -13.68 -11.53 -24.13
N LYS A 353 -14.00 -11.74 -25.41
CA LYS A 353 -13.41 -12.80 -26.25
C LYS A 353 -11.92 -12.58 -26.48
N LEU A 354 -11.50 -11.39 -26.89
CA LEU A 354 -10.09 -11.06 -27.13
C LEU A 354 -9.26 -11.16 -25.84
N SER A 355 -9.76 -10.68 -24.70
CA SER A 355 -9.12 -10.81 -23.40
C SER A 355 -8.98 -12.27 -22.97
N SER A 356 -9.94 -13.15 -23.29
CA SER A 356 -9.80 -14.59 -23.06
C SER A 356 -8.69 -15.22 -23.93
N VAL A 357 -8.50 -14.72 -25.16
CA VAL A 357 -7.43 -15.16 -26.07
C VAL A 357 -6.08 -14.62 -25.63
N TYR A 358 -5.99 -13.33 -25.25
CA TYR A 358 -4.81 -12.74 -24.62
C TYR A 358 -4.42 -13.55 -23.40
N ASN A 359 -5.32 -13.77 -22.45
CA ASN A 359 -5.06 -14.53 -21.22
C ASN A 359 -4.60 -15.96 -21.50
N ASN A 360 -5.04 -16.61 -22.58
CA ASN A 360 -4.55 -17.93 -22.98
C ASN A 360 -3.16 -17.88 -23.65
N ILE A 361 -2.89 -16.89 -24.50
CA ILE A 361 -1.57 -16.65 -25.10
C ILE A 361 -0.59 -16.37 -23.97
N TYR A 362 -0.89 -15.36 -23.15
CA TYR A 362 -0.22 -14.94 -21.92
C TYR A 362 -0.02 -16.17 -20.99
N ASN A 363 -1.04 -16.95 -20.60
CA ASN A 363 -0.84 -18.13 -19.73
C ASN A 363 0.00 -19.27 -20.36
N ASN A 364 0.07 -19.40 -21.69
CA ASN A 364 0.85 -20.46 -22.33
C ASN A 364 2.27 -20.02 -22.66
N SER A 365 2.45 -18.74 -22.96
CA SER A 365 3.69 -18.01 -22.82
C SER A 365 4.27 -18.26 -21.41
N LEU A 366 3.44 -18.02 -20.39
CA LEU A 366 3.56 -18.45 -18.99
C LEU A 366 3.56 -19.97 -18.80
N ASN A 367 3.80 -20.75 -19.87
CA ASN A 367 4.19 -22.13 -19.77
C ASN A 367 5.62 -22.42 -20.32
N ILE A 368 6.45 -21.39 -20.62
CA ILE A 368 7.92 -21.47 -20.87
C ILE A 368 8.72 -20.36 -20.18
N ASN A 369 10.00 -20.60 -20.07
CA ASN A 369 10.77 -20.65 -18.85
C ASN A 369 12.25 -20.63 -19.41
N VAL A 370 13.36 -20.48 -18.67
CA VAL A 370 14.75 -20.83 -19.14
C VAL A 370 15.77 -21.58 -18.22
N ASP A 371 15.29 -22.24 -17.17
CA ASP A 371 15.84 -23.39 -16.41
C ASP A 371 15.03 -24.68 -16.18
N GLU A 372 15.31 -25.81 -16.87
CA GLU A 372 15.01 -27.26 -16.59
C GLU A 372 16.11 -28.43 -16.71
N LEU A 373 16.82 -28.71 -17.85
CA LEU A 373 18.17 -29.34 -18.21
C LEU A 373 19.49 -28.48 -18.56
N ARG A 374 19.66 -27.21 -19.02
CA ARG A 374 20.93 -26.31 -19.08
C ARG A 374 21.78 -25.81 -17.84
N ASP A 375 21.37 -25.61 -16.59
CA ASP A 375 22.25 -25.74 -15.41
C ASP A 375 22.97 -27.04 -15.37
N LYS A 376 22.42 -28.03 -16.07
CA LYS A 376 23.10 -29.25 -16.27
C LYS A 376 24.16 -29.03 -17.36
N GLU A 377 24.03 -28.12 -18.34
CA GLU A 377 25.16 -27.54 -19.12
C GLU A 377 26.16 -26.81 -18.18
N ASN A 378 25.72 -25.96 -17.25
CA ASN A 378 26.62 -25.29 -16.29
C ASN A 378 27.37 -26.28 -15.35
N LYS A 379 26.63 -27.24 -14.76
CA LYS A 379 27.16 -28.38 -14.00
C LYS A 379 28.01 -29.29 -14.87
N ILE A 380 27.69 -29.47 -16.16
CA ILE A 380 28.47 -30.29 -17.11
C ILE A 380 29.80 -29.59 -17.38
N HIS A 381 29.79 -28.29 -17.68
CA HIS A 381 30.99 -27.47 -17.82
C HIS A 381 31.87 -27.55 -16.58
N LEU A 382 31.27 -27.38 -15.39
CA LEU A 382 32.03 -27.39 -14.15
C LEU A 382 32.46 -28.81 -13.72
N SER A 383 31.63 -29.85 -13.91
CA SER A 383 32.03 -31.26 -13.72
C SER A 383 33.21 -31.61 -14.62
N LYS A 384 33.19 -31.18 -15.89
CA LYS A 384 34.32 -31.33 -16.82
C LYS A 384 35.57 -30.61 -16.31
N GLY A 385 35.42 -29.43 -15.72
CA GLY A 385 36.51 -28.68 -15.07
C GLY A 385 37.13 -29.42 -13.87
N ILE A 386 36.32 -30.04 -13.01
CA ILE A 386 36.84 -30.81 -11.86
C ILE A 386 37.50 -32.11 -12.31
N ILE A 387 36.93 -32.80 -13.31
CA ILE A 387 37.55 -33.98 -13.92
C ILE A 387 38.96 -33.64 -14.45
N MET A 388 39.11 -32.49 -15.11
CA MET A 388 40.41 -31.96 -15.56
C MET A 388 41.36 -31.68 -14.37
N SER A 389 40.86 -31.04 -13.30
CA SER A 389 41.66 -30.71 -12.12
C SER A 389 42.14 -31.92 -11.31
N LEU A 390 41.31 -32.96 -11.16
CA LEU A 390 41.63 -34.12 -10.32
C LEU A 390 42.57 -35.11 -11.01
N PHE A 391 42.29 -35.43 -12.28
CA PHE A 391 42.88 -36.57 -12.97
C PHE A 391 43.97 -36.19 -13.99
N GLY A 392 43.95 -34.97 -14.54
CA GLY A 392 44.93 -34.53 -15.54
C GLY A 392 45.08 -35.52 -16.70
N ASP A 393 46.31 -35.71 -17.18
CA ASP A 393 46.64 -36.57 -18.34
C ASP A 393 46.39 -38.09 -18.12
N LEU A 394 45.78 -38.50 -16.99
CA LEU A 394 45.23 -39.85 -16.83
C LEU A 394 43.99 -40.10 -17.72
N TYR A 395 43.51 -39.10 -18.46
CA TYR A 395 42.42 -39.18 -19.44
C TYR A 395 42.43 -40.43 -20.33
N GLU A 396 43.60 -40.85 -20.82
CA GLU A 396 43.73 -41.97 -21.75
C GLU A 396 43.86 -43.34 -21.06
N LYS A 397 44.20 -43.38 -19.76
CA LYS A 397 44.62 -44.61 -19.06
C LYS A 397 43.46 -45.40 -18.44
N GLU A 398 42.32 -45.42 -19.11
CA GLU A 398 41.12 -46.19 -18.75
C GLU A 398 40.63 -46.03 -17.28
N PHE A 399 40.93 -44.91 -16.61
CA PHE A 399 40.70 -44.77 -15.18
C PHE A 399 39.23 -45.04 -14.80
N ILE A 400 39.03 -46.02 -13.92
CA ILE A 400 37.72 -46.44 -13.41
C ILE A 400 37.41 -45.62 -12.16
N LEU A 401 36.30 -44.88 -12.17
CA LEU A 401 35.87 -44.10 -11.02
C LEU A 401 35.21 -45.04 -9.98
N GLU A 402 35.90 -45.31 -8.87
CA GLU A 402 35.41 -46.17 -7.79
C GLU A 402 34.24 -45.52 -6.99
N HIS A 403 33.84 -46.12 -5.87
CA HIS A 403 33.01 -45.42 -4.89
C HIS A 403 33.77 -44.26 -4.23
N GLU A 404 33.08 -43.13 -4.01
CA GLU A 404 33.58 -41.94 -3.30
C GLU A 404 34.37 -42.30 -2.03
N LYS A 405 33.78 -43.14 -1.17
CA LYS A 405 34.37 -43.62 0.09
C LYS A 405 35.74 -44.27 -0.09
N ASN A 406 35.97 -44.99 -1.19
CA ASN A 406 37.23 -45.68 -1.45
C ASN A 406 38.33 -44.68 -1.87
N ILE A 407 37.96 -43.66 -2.65
CA ILE A 407 38.88 -42.60 -3.06
C ILE A 407 39.21 -41.73 -1.84
N THR A 408 38.20 -41.33 -1.04
CA THR A 408 38.45 -40.57 0.19
C THR A 408 39.24 -41.37 1.21
N SER A 409 39.01 -42.68 1.39
CA SER A 409 39.79 -43.49 2.34
C SER A 409 41.24 -43.69 1.90
N LYS A 410 41.51 -43.75 0.59
CA LYS A 410 42.89 -43.74 0.04
C LYS A 410 43.60 -42.41 0.34
N ILE A 411 42.88 -41.29 0.20
CA ILE A 411 43.41 -39.95 0.55
C ILE A 411 43.62 -39.84 2.08
N ASP A 412 42.68 -40.30 2.90
CA ASP A 412 42.77 -40.24 4.37
C ASP A 412 43.89 -41.13 4.93
N SER A 413 44.13 -42.29 4.33
CA SER A 413 45.30 -43.13 4.66
C SER A 413 46.62 -42.42 4.32
N ALA A 414 46.72 -41.81 3.13
CA ALA A 414 47.90 -41.04 2.73
C ALA A 414 48.13 -39.80 3.63
N LEU A 415 47.06 -39.13 4.04
CA LEU A 415 47.10 -38.04 5.02
C LEU A 415 47.66 -38.52 6.37
N SER A 416 47.17 -39.64 6.91
CA SER A 416 47.67 -40.21 8.17
C SER A 416 49.17 -40.47 8.10
N THR A 417 49.63 -41.18 7.06
CA THR A 417 51.06 -41.52 6.89
C THR A 417 51.96 -40.28 6.74
N ILE A 418 51.48 -39.17 6.16
CA ILE A 418 52.28 -37.93 6.05
C ILE A 418 52.24 -37.13 7.35
N VAL A 419 51.11 -37.11 8.08
CA VAL A 419 51.02 -36.54 9.44
C VAL A 419 51.95 -37.26 10.40
N GLU A 420 51.91 -38.60 10.42
CA GLU A 420 52.81 -39.44 11.22
C GLU A 420 54.28 -39.14 10.93
N LYS A 421 54.67 -39.03 9.65
CA LYS A 421 56.05 -38.67 9.23
C LYS A 421 56.44 -37.23 9.57
N ARG A 422 55.50 -36.28 9.57
CA ARG A 422 55.75 -34.91 10.01
C ARG A 422 55.99 -34.83 11.50
N ASP A 423 55.24 -35.61 12.29
CA ASP A 423 55.24 -35.50 13.74
C ASP A 423 56.34 -36.35 14.39
N SER A 424 56.66 -37.52 13.83
CA SER A 424 57.81 -38.36 14.26
C SER A 424 59.17 -37.78 13.91
N LEU A 425 59.27 -36.91 12.88
CA LEU A 425 60.54 -36.35 12.43
C LEU A 425 61.22 -35.50 13.52
N SER A 426 62.21 -36.07 14.18
CA SER A 426 63.13 -35.37 15.07
C SER A 426 64.47 -35.13 14.38
N LYS A 427 65.35 -34.36 15.03
CA LYS A 427 66.74 -34.16 14.59
C LYS A 427 67.55 -35.48 14.54
N THR A 428 67.33 -36.39 15.49
CA THR A 428 68.00 -37.70 15.53
C THR A 428 67.45 -38.65 14.47
N VAL A 429 66.13 -38.63 14.22
CA VAL A 429 65.51 -39.35 13.10
C VAL A 429 66.06 -38.84 11.77
N PHE A 430 66.12 -37.51 11.56
CA PHE A 430 66.68 -36.92 10.35
C PHE A 430 68.14 -37.36 10.11
N ILE A 431 68.99 -37.33 11.14
CA ILE A 431 70.40 -37.78 11.04
C ILE A 431 70.47 -39.27 10.64
N ASN A 432 69.65 -40.13 11.26
CA ASN A 432 69.65 -41.57 11.01
C ASN A 432 69.07 -41.95 9.64
N GLU A 433 68.07 -41.22 9.15
CA GLU A 433 67.48 -41.44 7.82
C GLU A 433 68.34 -40.86 6.68
N ASN A 434 69.24 -39.92 6.98
CA ASN A 434 70.01 -39.17 5.97
C ASN A 434 71.53 -39.31 6.16
N THR A 435 71.99 -40.45 6.67
CA THR A 435 73.42 -40.80 6.85
C THR A 435 74.25 -40.67 5.58
N GLU A 436 73.63 -40.71 4.40
CA GLU A 436 74.32 -40.56 3.11
C GLU A 436 74.72 -39.11 2.77
N LEU A 437 74.09 -38.10 3.36
CA LEU A 437 74.37 -36.69 3.06
C LEU A 437 75.78 -36.28 3.49
N SER A 438 76.46 -35.49 2.65
CA SER A 438 77.81 -34.98 2.90
C SER A 438 77.94 -34.29 4.28
N TYR A 439 77.02 -33.38 4.61
CA TYR A 439 77.01 -32.67 5.88
C TYR A 439 76.76 -33.58 7.10
N VAL A 440 76.03 -34.69 6.92
CA VAL A 440 75.75 -35.66 8.00
C VAL A 440 76.96 -36.59 8.20
N LYS A 441 77.60 -37.03 7.10
CA LYS A 441 78.88 -37.75 7.14
C LYS A 441 79.98 -36.91 7.78
N GLU A 442 80.08 -35.63 7.41
CA GLU A 442 81.06 -34.70 7.99
C GLU A 442 80.76 -34.42 9.47
N PHE A 443 79.49 -34.23 9.84
CA PHE A 443 79.08 -34.04 11.24
C PHE A 443 79.44 -35.25 12.10
N ASN A 444 79.07 -36.46 11.67
CA ASN A 444 79.38 -37.70 12.39
C ASN A 444 80.90 -37.93 12.49
N LYS A 445 81.64 -37.67 11.40
CA LYS A 445 83.11 -37.77 11.38
C LYS A 445 83.76 -36.75 12.33
N LYS A 446 83.38 -35.47 12.26
CA LYS A 446 83.96 -34.42 13.12
C LYS A 446 83.56 -34.56 14.57
N SER A 447 82.35 -35.06 14.88
CA SER A 447 81.99 -35.43 16.26
C SER A 447 82.88 -36.56 16.79
N PHE A 448 83.08 -37.62 16.00
CA PHE A 448 83.97 -38.72 16.39
C PHE A 448 85.44 -38.27 16.51
N GLU A 449 85.92 -37.39 15.62
CA GLU A 449 87.26 -36.79 15.74
C GLU A 449 87.39 -35.92 17.00
N LEU A 450 86.36 -35.16 17.35
CA LEU A 450 86.28 -34.35 18.58
C LEU A 450 86.29 -35.22 19.85
N ASP A 451 85.55 -36.33 19.85
CA ASP A 451 85.49 -37.27 20.98
C ASP A 451 86.82 -38.01 21.17
N ASN A 452 87.48 -38.44 20.09
CA ASN A 452 88.83 -39.01 20.16
C ASN A 452 89.87 -37.97 20.62
N LEU A 453 89.76 -36.70 20.19
CA LEU A 453 90.59 -35.60 20.69
C LEU A 453 90.37 -35.33 22.19
N ASN A 454 89.13 -35.41 22.66
CA ASN A 454 88.80 -35.31 24.09
C ASN A 454 89.48 -36.41 24.92
N ILE A 455 89.41 -37.66 24.44
CA ILE A 455 90.07 -38.82 25.09
C ILE A 455 91.60 -38.65 25.08
N LYS A 456 92.19 -38.31 23.94
CA LYS A 456 93.66 -38.21 23.78
C LYS A 456 94.27 -37.05 24.57
N LEU A 457 93.55 -35.93 24.72
CA LEU A 457 93.93 -34.85 25.64
C LEU A 457 93.88 -35.30 27.10
N LEU A 458 92.89 -36.09 27.50
CA LEU A 458 92.78 -36.67 28.84
C LEU A 458 93.94 -37.64 29.15
N GLU A 459 94.40 -38.41 28.17
CA GLU A 459 95.55 -39.30 28.29
C GLU A 459 96.87 -38.54 28.42
N LEU A 460 97.17 -37.61 27.51
CA LEU A 460 98.40 -36.80 27.56
C LEU A 460 98.51 -35.95 28.84
N THR A 461 97.38 -35.44 29.35
CA THR A 461 97.35 -34.72 30.63
C THR A 461 97.81 -35.63 31.79
N ARG A 462 97.37 -36.90 31.81
CA ARG A 462 97.80 -37.90 32.81
C ARG A 462 99.26 -38.35 32.64
N GLU A 463 99.80 -38.30 31.41
CA GLU A 463 101.21 -38.60 31.19
C GLU A 463 102.12 -37.47 31.69
N LYS A 464 101.70 -36.21 31.55
CA LYS A 464 102.40 -35.06 32.14
C LYS A 464 102.57 -35.22 33.67
N GLU A 465 101.52 -35.60 34.37
CA GLU A 465 101.55 -35.83 35.83
C GLU A 465 102.54 -36.95 36.23
N LYS A 466 102.62 -38.03 35.44
CA LYS A 466 103.58 -39.13 35.69
C LYS A 466 105.03 -38.69 35.50
N ILE A 467 105.32 -37.95 34.43
CA ILE A 467 106.67 -37.45 34.12
C ILE A 467 107.17 -36.55 35.26
N LYS A 468 106.33 -35.61 35.71
CA LYS A 468 106.64 -34.71 36.81
C LYS A 468 107.03 -35.46 38.09
N SER A 469 106.26 -36.50 38.44
CA SER A 469 106.53 -37.35 39.60
C SER A 469 107.74 -38.29 39.44
N PHE A 470 108.29 -38.45 38.22
CA PHE A 470 109.49 -39.25 37.97
C PHE A 470 110.77 -38.40 38.11
N GLU A 471 110.77 -37.18 37.58
CA GLU A 471 111.91 -36.26 37.69
C GLU A 471 112.18 -35.88 39.17
N GLU A 472 111.13 -35.64 39.97
CA GLU A 472 111.22 -35.48 41.43
C GLU A 472 111.96 -36.63 42.14
N LYS A 473 111.74 -37.88 41.70
CA LYS A 473 112.35 -39.07 42.32
C LYS A 473 113.79 -39.29 41.88
N LEU A 474 114.13 -38.93 40.64
CA LEU A 474 115.51 -39.03 40.14
C LEU A 474 116.47 -38.15 40.95
N VAL A 475 116.07 -36.94 41.34
CA VAL A 475 116.88 -36.04 42.17
C VAL A 475 117.24 -36.68 43.52
N ILE A 476 116.28 -37.34 44.17
CA ILE A 476 116.47 -38.01 45.48
C ILE A 476 117.41 -39.22 45.38
N ILE A 477 117.29 -40.01 44.31
CA ILE A 477 118.20 -41.15 44.07
C ILE A 477 119.62 -40.65 43.80
N LYS A 478 119.77 -39.54 43.08
CA LYS A 478 121.06 -38.97 42.67
C LYS A 478 121.93 -38.56 43.87
N SER A 479 121.36 -37.93 44.91
CA SER A 479 122.13 -37.61 46.12
C SER A 479 122.57 -38.87 46.87
N TYR A 480 121.65 -39.82 47.08
CA TYR A 480 121.92 -41.05 47.83
C TYR A 480 123.02 -41.91 47.20
N VAL A 481 123.14 -41.90 45.87
CA VAL A 481 124.22 -42.59 45.15
C VAL A 481 125.57 -41.87 45.32
N VAL A 482 125.59 -40.53 45.27
CA VAL A 482 126.82 -39.73 45.49
C VAL A 482 127.37 -39.93 46.90
N ASP A 483 126.51 -39.91 47.92
CA ASP A 483 126.93 -40.06 49.32
C ASP A 483 127.63 -41.41 49.56
N VAL A 484 127.04 -42.51 49.07
CA VAL A 484 127.62 -43.87 49.23
C VAL A 484 128.94 -44.06 48.47
N ILE A 485 129.13 -43.36 47.35
CA ILE A 485 130.40 -43.37 46.59
C ILE A 485 131.52 -42.71 47.41
N ASN A 486 131.25 -41.54 48.00
CA ASN A 486 132.20 -40.79 48.82
C ASN A 486 132.63 -41.58 50.06
N ASP A 487 131.66 -42.09 50.83
CA ASP A 487 131.90 -42.71 52.14
C ASP A 487 132.74 -44.00 52.05
N LYS A 488 132.54 -44.79 50.98
CA LYS A 488 133.19 -46.11 50.83
C LYS A 488 134.36 -46.13 49.84
N LYS A 489 134.68 -45.00 49.21
CA LYS A 489 135.77 -44.85 48.20
C LYS A 489 135.77 -45.95 47.13
N LEU A 490 134.59 -46.28 46.62
CA LEU A 490 134.40 -47.37 45.67
C LEU A 490 134.70 -46.91 44.23
N SER A 491 135.51 -47.69 43.50
CA SER A 491 135.72 -47.53 42.06
C SER A 491 134.61 -48.19 41.21
N ASN A 492 133.64 -48.86 41.84
CA ASN A 492 132.51 -49.50 41.17
C ASN A 492 131.22 -48.82 41.64
N CYS A 493 130.26 -48.58 40.73
CA CYS A 493 129.01 -47.90 41.07
C CYS A 493 128.19 -48.73 42.08
N PRO A 494 127.80 -48.17 43.25
CA PRO A 494 127.02 -48.91 44.26
C PRO A 494 125.62 -49.35 43.81
N SER A 495 125.06 -48.70 42.78
CA SER A 495 123.68 -48.93 42.33
C SER A 495 123.58 -49.96 41.20
N CYS A 496 124.51 -49.95 40.23
CA CYS A 496 124.50 -50.85 39.07
C CYS A 496 125.73 -51.78 38.94
N GLY A 497 126.70 -51.70 39.85
CA GLY A 497 127.87 -52.59 39.90
C GLY A 497 128.96 -52.33 38.85
N THR A 498 128.69 -51.50 37.84
CA THR A 498 129.65 -51.15 36.78
C THR A 498 130.97 -50.63 37.36
N LYS A 499 132.09 -51.20 36.91
CA LYS A 499 133.44 -50.77 37.32
C LYS A 499 133.90 -49.58 36.49
N PHE A 500 134.49 -48.59 37.15
CA PHE A 500 135.15 -47.45 36.54
C PHE A 500 136.64 -47.47 36.89
N GLU A 501 137.48 -46.93 36.02
CA GLU A 501 138.94 -46.97 36.20
C GLU A 501 139.41 -46.24 37.46
N ASN A 502 138.66 -45.21 37.88
CA ASN A 502 138.90 -44.44 39.09
C ASN A 502 137.60 -43.78 39.62
N MET A 503 137.62 -43.38 40.89
CA MET A 503 136.48 -42.77 41.59
C MET A 503 136.05 -41.42 40.99
N THR A 504 136.97 -40.67 40.38
CA THR A 504 136.70 -39.40 39.70
C THR A 504 135.80 -39.59 38.47
N SER A 505 136.11 -40.55 37.59
CA SER A 505 135.26 -40.86 36.42
C SER A 505 133.87 -41.35 36.81
N LEU A 506 133.74 -42.06 37.94
CA LEU A 506 132.44 -42.45 38.50
C LEU A 506 131.63 -41.24 38.99
N MET A 507 132.28 -40.26 39.63
CA MET A 507 131.61 -39.04 40.13
C MET A 507 131.13 -38.10 39.01
N GLU A 508 131.88 -37.96 37.92
CA GLU A 508 131.42 -37.17 36.76
C GLU A 508 130.21 -37.82 36.08
N ALA A 509 130.23 -39.14 35.90
CA ALA A 509 129.13 -39.90 35.28
C ALA A 509 127.81 -39.78 36.07
N VAL A 510 127.86 -39.82 37.40
CA VAL A 510 126.66 -39.68 38.26
C VAL A 510 126.11 -38.25 38.25
N ASN A 511 126.97 -37.22 38.16
CA ASN A 511 126.53 -35.82 38.19
C ASN A 511 125.87 -35.36 36.88
N ASN A 512 126.21 -35.93 35.72
CA ASN A 512 125.71 -35.47 34.41
C ASN A 512 124.30 -35.95 34.00
N ILE A 513 123.52 -36.56 34.90
CA ILE A 513 122.11 -36.88 34.63
C ILE A 513 121.26 -35.60 34.69
N SER A 514 120.77 -35.11 33.55
CA SER A 514 119.79 -34.02 33.41
C SER A 514 118.50 -34.50 32.73
N THR A 515 117.41 -33.76 32.89
CA THR A 515 116.08 -34.08 32.36
C THR A 515 115.38 -32.81 31.89
N ASP A 516 114.70 -32.87 30.74
CA ASP A 516 114.12 -31.70 30.04
C ASP A 516 112.71 -32.05 29.49
N SER A 517 111.99 -32.93 30.20
CA SER A 517 110.90 -33.73 29.62
C SER A 517 109.54 -33.03 29.60
N GLU A 518 109.26 -32.16 30.57
CA GLU A 518 107.92 -31.56 30.76
C GLU A 518 107.53 -30.60 29.63
N ALA A 519 108.49 -29.85 29.07
CA ALA A 519 108.23 -28.80 28.07
C ALA A 519 107.67 -29.33 26.74
N LEU A 520 108.06 -30.55 26.32
CA LEU A 520 107.57 -31.18 25.10
C LEU A 520 106.08 -31.56 25.18
N VAL A 521 105.59 -31.89 26.37
CA VAL A 521 104.20 -32.34 26.58
C VAL A 521 103.23 -31.16 26.51
N ASP A 522 103.61 -29.98 27.04
CA ASP A 522 102.77 -28.78 26.96
C ASP A 522 102.57 -28.27 25.53
N GLY A 523 103.60 -28.37 24.67
CA GLY A 523 103.47 -28.05 23.25
C GLY A 523 102.46 -28.95 22.52
N ALA A 524 102.40 -30.24 22.89
CA ALA A 524 101.41 -31.18 22.36
C ALA A 524 99.99 -30.88 22.87
N ILE A 525 99.82 -30.57 24.17
CA ILE A 525 98.52 -30.23 24.75
C ILE A 525 97.98 -28.91 24.15
N GLY A 526 98.83 -27.90 23.94
CA GLY A 526 98.45 -26.62 23.32
C GLY A 526 98.00 -26.75 21.85
N THR A 527 98.65 -27.62 21.06
CA THR A 527 98.26 -27.86 19.67
C THR A 527 97.00 -28.72 19.53
N LEU A 528 96.81 -29.71 20.42
CA LEU A 528 95.60 -30.54 20.47
C LEU A 528 94.37 -29.78 21.00
N THR A 529 94.54 -28.84 21.95
CA THR A 529 93.43 -27.98 22.40
C THR A 529 92.98 -26.97 21.35
N LYS A 530 93.89 -26.46 20.51
CA LYS A 530 93.53 -25.59 19.36
C LYS A 530 92.76 -26.36 18.29
N THR A 531 93.24 -27.54 17.87
CA THR A 531 92.54 -28.36 16.87
C THR A 531 91.17 -28.85 17.38
N LYS A 532 91.05 -29.13 18.68
CA LYS A 532 89.75 -29.38 19.34
C LYS A 532 88.75 -28.22 19.19
N SER A 533 89.17 -26.96 19.37
CA SER A 533 88.24 -25.82 19.26
C SER A 533 87.82 -25.53 17.82
N GLU A 534 88.74 -25.70 16.86
CA GLU A 534 88.46 -25.60 15.42
C GLU A 534 87.41 -26.65 14.98
N ILE A 535 87.58 -27.91 15.39
CA ILE A 535 86.62 -28.99 15.08
C ILE A 535 85.28 -28.77 15.79
N ALA A 536 85.26 -28.29 17.03
CA ALA A 536 84.01 -28.00 17.75
C ALA A 536 83.15 -26.91 17.07
N LEU A 537 83.79 -25.88 16.49
CA LEU A 537 83.09 -24.84 15.73
C LEU A 537 82.47 -25.40 14.44
N ASP A 538 83.17 -26.29 13.73
CA ASP A 538 82.61 -26.96 12.54
C ASP A 538 81.46 -27.92 12.89
N VAL A 539 81.55 -28.63 14.02
CA VAL A 539 80.45 -29.47 14.52
C VAL A 539 79.20 -28.62 14.76
N ASP A 540 79.28 -27.49 15.47
CA ASP A 540 78.15 -26.57 15.69
C ASP A 540 77.61 -25.94 14.39
N ARG A 541 78.49 -25.62 13.44
CA ARG A 541 78.08 -25.12 12.11
C ARG A 541 77.25 -26.16 11.35
N LEU A 542 77.70 -27.41 11.31
CA LEU A 542 76.99 -28.52 10.66
C LEU A 542 75.69 -28.87 11.40
N ASN A 543 75.68 -28.79 12.73
CA ASN A 543 74.52 -28.97 13.61
C ASN A 543 73.34 -28.04 13.21
N LYS A 544 73.63 -26.75 12.98
CA LYS A 544 72.65 -25.73 12.57
C LYS A 544 72.13 -25.93 11.14
N ILE A 545 72.95 -26.47 10.24
CA ILE A 545 72.54 -26.86 8.88
C ILE A 545 71.53 -28.02 8.95
N ILE A 546 71.79 -29.03 9.78
CA ILE A 546 70.91 -30.19 9.97
C ILE A 546 69.53 -29.77 10.52
N GLU A 547 69.48 -28.85 11.49
CA GLU A 547 68.21 -28.30 12.02
C GLU A 547 67.44 -27.49 10.97
N THR A 548 68.16 -26.73 10.12
CA THR A 548 67.58 -25.98 8.99
C THR A 548 67.00 -26.91 7.91
N LEU A 549 67.59 -28.08 7.68
CA LEU A 549 67.06 -29.08 6.76
C LEU A 549 65.85 -29.84 7.36
N THR A 550 65.93 -30.21 8.65
CA THR A 550 64.85 -30.88 9.38
C THR A 550 63.56 -30.04 9.37
N SER A 551 63.68 -28.73 9.62
CA SER A 551 62.55 -27.79 9.60
C SER A 551 61.97 -27.59 8.18
N LYS A 552 62.81 -27.46 7.15
CA LYS A 552 62.36 -27.44 5.74
C LYS A 552 61.58 -28.71 5.37
N GLN A 553 61.97 -29.87 5.85
CA GLN A 553 61.27 -31.12 5.56
C GLN A 553 59.90 -31.22 6.26
N LYS A 554 59.75 -30.68 7.49
CA LYS A 554 58.41 -30.53 8.11
C LYS A 554 57.50 -29.58 7.33
N ILE A 555 58.03 -28.46 6.81
CA ILE A 555 57.27 -27.52 5.98
C ILE A 555 56.78 -28.20 4.69
N LYS A 556 57.61 -29.04 4.06
CA LYS A 556 57.22 -29.84 2.89
C LYS A 556 56.01 -30.74 3.20
N TYR A 557 56.08 -31.54 4.27
CA TYR A 557 54.96 -32.41 4.65
C TYR A 557 53.67 -31.63 4.97
N SER A 558 53.76 -30.45 5.58
CA SER A 558 52.59 -29.57 5.81
C SER A 558 51.96 -29.07 4.50
N ASN A 559 52.77 -28.80 3.47
CA ASN A 559 52.24 -28.45 2.14
C ASN A 559 51.61 -29.65 1.44
N ASP A 560 52.24 -30.82 1.52
CA ASP A 560 51.72 -32.08 0.96
C ASP A 560 50.35 -32.45 1.58
N ILE A 561 50.16 -32.21 2.89
CA ILE A 561 48.87 -32.35 3.60
C ILE A 561 47.80 -31.43 3.01
N ASN A 562 48.10 -30.14 2.82
CA ASN A 562 47.13 -29.17 2.27
C ASN A 562 46.69 -29.54 0.84
N ILE A 563 47.60 -30.06 0.02
CA ILE A 563 47.31 -30.54 -1.34
C ILE A 563 46.34 -31.75 -1.32
N LEU A 564 46.51 -32.66 -0.36
CA LEU A 564 45.62 -33.80 -0.17
C LEU A 564 44.23 -33.40 0.35
N ILE A 565 44.14 -32.39 1.22
CA ILE A 565 42.86 -31.83 1.69
C ILE A 565 42.06 -31.24 0.52
N GLY A 566 42.65 -30.34 -0.28
CA GLY A 566 41.97 -29.75 -1.44
C GLY A 566 41.56 -30.78 -2.50
N ARG A 567 42.37 -31.85 -2.68
CA ARG A 567 41.98 -33.00 -3.52
C ARG A 567 40.77 -33.76 -2.97
N LYS A 568 40.62 -33.88 -1.65
CA LYS A 568 39.44 -34.50 -1.03
C LYS A 568 38.17 -33.69 -1.27
N GLU A 569 38.25 -32.37 -1.17
CA GLU A 569 37.13 -31.44 -1.40
C GLU A 569 36.64 -31.53 -2.86
N HIS A 570 37.54 -31.40 -3.84
CA HIS A 570 37.22 -31.57 -5.27
C HIS A 570 36.62 -32.96 -5.59
N VAL A 571 37.03 -34.04 -4.90
CA VAL A 571 36.42 -35.36 -5.05
C VAL A 571 34.95 -35.33 -4.60
N VAL A 572 34.66 -34.88 -3.38
CA VAL A 572 33.27 -34.80 -2.86
C VAL A 572 32.39 -33.92 -3.77
N GLN A 573 32.93 -32.79 -4.24
CA GLN A 573 32.28 -31.90 -5.20
C GLN A 573 31.89 -32.64 -6.49
N LEU A 574 32.82 -33.37 -7.13
CA LEU A 574 32.58 -34.09 -8.37
C LEU A 574 31.46 -35.13 -8.24
N TYR A 575 31.47 -35.94 -7.17
CA TYR A 575 30.44 -36.95 -6.95
C TYR A 575 29.05 -36.31 -6.70
N SER A 576 28.99 -35.17 -6.01
CA SER A 576 27.74 -34.42 -5.81
C SER A 576 27.14 -33.94 -7.15
N LEU A 577 27.98 -33.43 -8.06
CA LEU A 577 27.58 -32.92 -9.36
C LEU A 577 27.15 -34.04 -10.31
N LEU A 578 27.91 -35.14 -10.41
CA LEU A 578 27.53 -36.29 -11.24
C LEU A 578 26.21 -36.93 -10.76
N SER A 579 25.99 -36.99 -9.45
CA SER A 579 24.73 -37.42 -8.82
C SER A 579 23.55 -36.50 -9.19
N SER A 580 23.70 -35.18 -9.06
CA SER A 580 22.62 -34.22 -9.37
C SER A 580 22.37 -34.04 -10.88
N LEU A 581 23.34 -34.41 -11.72
CA LEU A 581 23.21 -34.61 -13.17
C LEU A 581 22.52 -35.93 -13.56
N LYS A 582 22.43 -36.91 -12.65
CA LYS A 582 22.01 -38.31 -12.90
C LYS A 582 22.90 -39.05 -13.90
N VAL A 583 24.19 -38.76 -13.92
CA VAL A 583 25.19 -39.51 -14.70
C VAL A 583 25.51 -40.83 -14.00
N GLN A 584 25.79 -41.91 -14.75
CA GLN A 584 26.28 -43.15 -14.16
C GLN A 584 27.80 -43.12 -14.06
N TYR A 585 28.31 -43.15 -12.82
CA TYR A 585 29.73 -42.95 -12.49
C TYR A 585 30.37 -44.08 -11.66
N VAL A 586 29.59 -44.89 -10.95
CA VAL A 586 30.12 -45.96 -10.08
C VAL A 586 30.72 -47.09 -10.91
N ASN A 587 32.03 -47.32 -10.75
CA ASN A 587 32.84 -48.29 -11.50
C ASN A 587 32.79 -48.08 -13.03
N VAL A 588 32.64 -46.81 -13.47
CA VAL A 588 32.59 -46.43 -14.89
C VAL A 588 33.91 -45.77 -15.30
N LYS A 589 34.35 -46.02 -16.54
CA LYS A 589 35.54 -45.37 -17.14
C LYS A 589 35.31 -43.86 -17.32
N LEU A 590 36.32 -43.06 -16.99
CA LEU A 590 36.26 -41.58 -17.01
C LEU A 590 35.82 -41.00 -18.38
N SER A 591 36.25 -41.63 -19.49
CA SER A 591 35.84 -41.28 -20.85
C SER A 591 34.35 -41.51 -21.11
N SER A 592 33.78 -42.60 -20.61
CA SER A 592 32.33 -42.89 -20.71
C SER A 592 31.49 -41.92 -19.88
N ILE A 593 32.03 -41.35 -18.80
CA ILE A 593 31.40 -40.27 -18.03
C ILE A 593 31.39 -38.98 -18.87
N GLN A 594 32.47 -38.62 -19.56
CA GLN A 594 32.49 -37.46 -20.46
C GLN A 594 31.53 -37.59 -21.65
N ILE A 595 31.44 -38.76 -22.28
CA ILE A 595 30.49 -39.01 -23.38
C ILE A 595 29.04 -38.81 -22.91
N GLN A 596 28.67 -39.31 -21.73
CA GLN A 596 27.36 -39.05 -21.12
C GLN A 596 27.12 -37.54 -20.92
N LEU A 597 28.12 -36.80 -20.40
CA LEU A 597 28.02 -35.35 -20.20
C LEU A 597 27.80 -34.59 -21.52
N ASP A 598 28.50 -34.95 -22.61
CA ASP A 598 28.31 -34.32 -23.92
C ASP A 598 26.99 -34.70 -24.60
N GLU A 599 26.55 -35.96 -24.50
CA GLU A 599 25.24 -36.36 -24.99
C GLU A 599 24.11 -35.58 -24.30
N ILE A 600 24.21 -35.41 -22.98
CA ILE A 600 23.27 -34.58 -22.22
C ILE A 600 23.35 -33.15 -22.76
N LEU A 601 24.54 -32.54 -22.82
CA LEU A 601 24.79 -31.18 -23.32
C LEU A 601 24.22 -30.91 -24.71
N LEU A 602 24.27 -31.87 -25.63
CA LEU A 602 23.83 -31.71 -27.02
C LEU A 602 22.30 -31.85 -27.15
N LYS A 603 21.68 -32.86 -26.49
CA LYS A 603 20.21 -33.01 -26.41
C LYS A 603 19.57 -31.77 -25.79
N LEU A 604 20.22 -31.28 -24.74
CA LEU A 604 19.94 -30.06 -24.01
C LEU A 604 20.11 -28.84 -24.93
N ASN A 605 21.21 -28.66 -25.68
CA ASN A 605 21.39 -27.53 -26.60
C ASN A 605 20.40 -27.50 -27.78
N LYS A 606 19.95 -28.66 -28.27
CA LYS A 606 18.83 -28.71 -29.22
C LYS A 606 17.55 -28.20 -28.57
N LYS A 607 17.23 -28.68 -27.37
CA LYS A 607 16.03 -28.27 -26.64
C LYS A 607 16.10 -26.78 -26.23
N ILE A 608 17.28 -26.24 -25.92
CA ILE A 608 17.63 -24.78 -25.81
C ILE A 608 17.13 -23.95 -27.00
N SER A 609 17.03 -24.50 -28.22
CA SER A 609 16.57 -23.72 -29.37
C SER A 609 15.04 -23.69 -29.56
N VAL A 610 14.37 -24.83 -29.37
CA VAL A 610 13.00 -25.06 -29.84
C VAL A 610 11.98 -24.21 -29.08
N ASN A 611 12.02 -24.33 -27.76
CA ASN A 611 11.05 -23.68 -26.90
C ASN A 611 11.30 -22.17 -26.83
N LEU A 612 12.48 -21.71 -27.21
CA LEU A 612 12.89 -20.32 -27.15
C LEU A 612 12.41 -19.47 -28.35
N ARG A 613 12.29 -20.08 -29.54
CA ARG A 613 11.52 -19.47 -30.65
C ARG A 613 10.03 -19.30 -30.31
N LYS A 614 9.54 -19.89 -29.21
CA LYS A 614 8.14 -19.74 -28.83
C LYS A 614 7.83 -18.39 -28.15
N LYS A 615 8.73 -17.62 -27.50
CA LYS A 615 8.41 -16.24 -27.04
C LYS A 615 8.43 -15.19 -28.11
N GLU A 616 9.40 -15.23 -29.01
CA GLU A 616 9.30 -14.49 -30.26
C GLU A 616 7.92 -14.65 -30.90
N LYS A 617 7.36 -15.88 -30.85
CA LYS A 617 5.97 -16.14 -31.23
C LYS A 617 4.92 -15.58 -30.25
N TYR A 618 4.90 -15.97 -28.98
CA TYR A 618 3.79 -15.62 -28.08
C TYR A 618 3.84 -14.17 -27.55
N THR A 619 5.01 -13.53 -27.37
CA THR A 619 5.13 -12.07 -27.16
C THR A 619 4.62 -11.30 -28.39
N LYS A 620 4.95 -11.74 -29.61
CA LYS A 620 4.36 -11.13 -30.82
C LYS A 620 2.84 -11.32 -30.89
N TRP A 621 2.33 -12.41 -30.32
CA TRP A 621 0.89 -12.66 -30.22
C TRP A 621 0.20 -11.86 -29.10
N THR A 622 0.83 -11.63 -27.93
CA THR A 622 0.25 -10.77 -26.87
C THR A 622 0.10 -9.33 -27.36
N VAL A 623 1.14 -8.77 -27.96
CA VAL A 623 1.13 -7.41 -28.54
C VAL A 623 0.01 -7.26 -29.59
N ASN A 624 -0.10 -8.22 -30.52
CA ASN A 624 -1.12 -8.19 -31.57
C ASN A 624 -2.56 -8.32 -31.05
N ILE A 625 -2.80 -9.03 -29.94
CA ILE A 625 -4.14 -9.08 -29.34
C ILE A 625 -4.42 -7.84 -28.48
N ASN A 626 -3.41 -7.28 -27.80
CA ASN A 626 -3.58 -6.07 -26.99
C ASN A 626 -3.99 -4.86 -27.84
N SER A 627 -3.39 -4.69 -29.03
CA SER A 627 -3.79 -3.64 -29.97
C SER A 627 -5.23 -3.81 -30.49
N LEU A 628 -5.67 -5.04 -30.75
CA LEU A 628 -7.07 -5.33 -31.13
C LEU A 628 -8.06 -5.03 -29.99
N ILE A 629 -7.69 -5.29 -28.73
CA ILE A 629 -8.47 -4.92 -27.54
C ILE A 629 -8.58 -3.40 -27.43
N LYS A 630 -7.46 -2.67 -27.54
CA LYS A 630 -7.43 -1.20 -27.52
C LYS A 630 -8.36 -0.58 -28.58
N ASN A 631 -8.37 -1.16 -29.78
CA ASN A 631 -9.26 -0.76 -30.88
C ASN A 631 -10.76 -1.09 -30.65
N GLN A 632 -11.10 -1.99 -29.71
CA GLN A 632 -12.51 -2.14 -29.31
C GLN A 632 -12.90 -1.12 -28.23
N TYR A 633 -11.99 -0.80 -27.29
CA TYR A 633 -12.26 0.20 -26.26
C TYR A 633 -12.45 1.61 -26.83
N SER A 634 -11.70 2.01 -27.86
CA SER A 634 -11.93 3.29 -28.55
C SER A 634 -13.31 3.36 -29.22
N ALA A 635 -13.77 2.29 -29.88
CA ALA A 635 -15.11 2.24 -30.46
C ALA A 635 -16.22 2.31 -29.39
N ILE A 636 -16.00 1.73 -28.20
CA ILE A 636 -16.92 1.84 -27.05
C ILE A 636 -16.97 3.29 -26.54
N SER A 637 -15.82 3.96 -26.40
CA SER A 637 -15.81 5.35 -25.89
C SER A 637 -16.48 6.32 -26.86
N GLU A 638 -16.24 6.19 -28.17
CA GLU A 638 -16.91 7.00 -29.20
C GLU A 638 -18.45 6.84 -29.15
N LYS A 639 -18.94 5.60 -29.07
CA LYS A 639 -20.38 5.32 -28.98
C LYS A 639 -20.99 5.77 -27.65
N LYS A 640 -20.25 5.71 -26.52
CA LYS A 640 -20.70 6.25 -25.22
C LYS A 640 -20.78 7.78 -25.21
N ILE A 641 -19.84 8.50 -25.84
CA ILE A 641 -19.92 9.96 -26.00
C ILE A 641 -21.18 10.34 -26.81
N LYS A 642 -21.42 9.65 -27.93
CA LYS A 642 -22.61 9.89 -28.77
C LYS A 642 -23.93 9.58 -28.04
N LEU A 643 -23.96 8.51 -27.25
CA LEU A 643 -25.13 8.15 -26.43
C LEU A 643 -25.41 9.21 -25.35
N ASN A 644 -24.39 9.67 -24.62
CA ASN A 644 -24.55 10.73 -23.62
C ASN A 644 -25.09 12.03 -24.25
N GLY A 645 -24.58 12.42 -25.43
CA GLY A 645 -25.05 13.61 -26.15
C GLY A 645 -26.53 13.53 -26.54
N ILE A 646 -27.02 12.35 -26.94
CA ILE A 646 -28.46 12.12 -27.18
C ILE A 646 -29.24 12.26 -25.86
N THR A 647 -28.78 11.60 -24.79
CA THR A 647 -29.46 11.61 -23.48
C THR A 647 -29.64 13.04 -22.94
N SER A 648 -28.60 13.88 -22.99
CA SER A 648 -28.68 15.29 -22.56
C SER A 648 -29.67 16.10 -23.41
N LEU A 649 -29.59 16.01 -24.74
CA LEU A 649 -30.51 16.70 -25.66
C LEU A 649 -31.98 16.32 -25.44
N CYS A 650 -32.23 15.05 -25.10
CA CYS A 650 -33.59 14.57 -24.81
C CYS A 650 -34.09 15.10 -23.46
N PHE A 651 -33.24 15.06 -22.43
CA PHE A 651 -33.59 15.55 -21.10
C PHE A 651 -33.86 17.07 -21.09
N GLU A 652 -33.01 17.86 -21.76
CA GLU A 652 -33.19 19.32 -21.87
C GLU A 652 -34.48 19.72 -22.60
N LYS A 653 -34.85 18.99 -23.67
CA LYS A 653 -36.05 19.32 -24.47
C LYS A 653 -37.36 18.80 -23.87
N TYR A 654 -37.34 17.64 -23.19
CA TYR A 654 -38.57 16.93 -22.80
C TYR A 654 -38.71 16.67 -21.29
N GLY A 655 -37.72 17.02 -20.46
CA GLY A 655 -37.80 16.91 -19.00
C GLY A 655 -37.85 15.48 -18.44
N LEU A 656 -37.57 14.47 -19.26
CA LEU A 656 -37.58 13.05 -18.94
C LEU A 656 -36.27 12.39 -19.36
N ASP A 657 -35.88 11.32 -18.68
CA ASP A 657 -34.76 10.47 -19.09
C ASP A 657 -35.14 9.55 -20.26
N MET A 658 -34.15 8.87 -20.85
CA MET A 658 -34.40 8.03 -22.03
C MET A 658 -35.35 6.87 -21.76
N ASP A 659 -35.33 6.28 -20.56
CA ASP A 659 -36.24 5.19 -20.20
C ASP A 659 -37.67 5.70 -19.99
N GLY A 660 -37.85 6.86 -19.34
CA GLY A 660 -39.14 7.55 -19.22
C GLY A 660 -39.71 7.99 -20.57
N LEU A 661 -38.86 8.45 -21.50
CA LEU A 661 -39.25 8.78 -22.88
C LEU A 661 -39.66 7.53 -23.67
N ILE A 662 -38.90 6.43 -23.58
CA ILE A 662 -39.25 5.15 -24.19
C ILE A 662 -40.61 4.66 -23.64
N LEU A 663 -40.86 4.79 -22.34
CA LEU A 663 -42.15 4.44 -21.72
C LEU A 663 -43.29 5.34 -22.22
N LYS A 664 -43.11 6.66 -22.32
CA LYS A 664 -44.15 7.60 -22.80
C LYS A 664 -44.44 7.42 -24.30
N LEU A 665 -43.44 7.05 -25.11
CA LEU A 665 -43.60 6.65 -26.52
C LEU A 665 -44.36 5.32 -26.65
N CYS A 666 -43.97 4.27 -25.92
CA CYS A 666 -44.67 2.99 -25.92
C CYS A 666 -46.13 3.11 -25.44
N SER A 667 -46.39 4.05 -24.51
CA SER A 667 -47.73 4.45 -24.05
C SER A 667 -48.32 5.64 -24.81
N GLY A 668 -47.85 5.94 -26.03
CA GLY A 668 -48.33 7.07 -26.84
C GLY A 668 -49.84 7.04 -27.10
N HIS A 669 -50.44 5.85 -27.19
CA HIS A 669 -51.88 5.66 -27.30
C HIS A 669 -52.64 6.07 -26.02
N VAL A 670 -52.05 5.88 -24.84
CA VAL A 670 -52.60 6.39 -23.56
C VAL A 670 -52.48 7.91 -23.52
N THR A 671 -51.33 8.46 -23.91
CA THR A 671 -51.08 9.92 -24.00
C THR A 671 -52.04 10.62 -24.97
N LEU A 672 -52.39 9.97 -26.07
CA LEU A 672 -53.40 10.44 -27.02
C LEU A 672 -54.81 10.39 -26.41
N PHE A 673 -55.18 9.30 -25.74
CA PHE A 673 -56.47 9.19 -25.04
C PHE A 673 -56.61 10.20 -23.90
N GLU A 674 -55.54 10.44 -23.12
CA GLU A 674 -55.46 11.53 -22.14
C GLU A 674 -55.71 12.89 -22.80
N ARG A 675 -55.04 13.19 -23.92
CA ARG A 675 -55.20 14.46 -24.65
C ARG A 675 -56.62 14.64 -25.20
N GLU A 676 -57.24 13.62 -25.78
CA GLU A 676 -58.62 13.71 -26.29
C GLU A 676 -59.66 13.85 -25.18
N ASN A 677 -59.47 13.20 -24.03
CA ASN A 677 -60.29 13.43 -22.84
C ASN A 677 -60.13 14.87 -22.32
N LEU A 678 -58.90 15.40 -22.28
CA LEU A 678 -58.62 16.79 -21.90
C LEU A 678 -59.23 17.80 -22.90
N ILE A 679 -59.15 17.55 -24.21
CA ILE A 679 -59.80 18.38 -25.24
C ILE A 679 -61.33 18.32 -25.11
N THR A 680 -61.88 17.16 -24.76
CA THR A 680 -63.33 17.01 -24.49
C THR A 680 -63.76 17.77 -23.24
N LEU A 681 -62.92 17.77 -22.20
CA LEU A 681 -63.10 18.56 -20.98
C LEU A 681 -62.95 20.07 -21.25
N GLU A 682 -61.97 20.50 -22.04
CA GLU A 682 -61.80 21.88 -22.49
C GLU A 682 -63.06 22.39 -23.21
N LYS A 683 -63.57 21.60 -24.17
CA LYS A 683 -64.83 21.86 -24.88
C LYS A 683 -66.06 21.82 -23.97
N LYS A 684 -66.00 21.23 -22.77
CA LYS A 684 -67.07 21.31 -21.78
C LYS A 684 -66.95 22.58 -20.95
N LEU A 685 -65.78 22.82 -20.33
CA LEU A 685 -65.47 23.99 -19.52
C LEU A 685 -65.76 25.30 -20.28
N ALA A 686 -65.42 25.37 -21.57
CA ALA A 686 -65.73 26.53 -22.41
C ALA A 686 -67.25 26.78 -22.57
N ARG A 687 -68.07 25.74 -22.76
CA ARG A 687 -69.54 25.87 -22.86
C ARG A 687 -70.18 26.22 -21.51
N ASP A 688 -69.67 25.63 -20.43
CA ASP A 688 -70.12 25.94 -19.07
C ASP A 688 -69.83 27.43 -18.76
N LEU A 689 -68.65 27.94 -19.16
CA LEU A 689 -68.24 29.35 -19.06
C LEU A 689 -69.12 30.29 -19.91
N ASP A 690 -69.39 29.96 -21.18
CA ASP A 690 -70.28 30.75 -22.05
C ASP A 690 -71.71 30.85 -21.50
N SER A 691 -72.21 29.77 -20.88
CA SER A 691 -73.51 29.76 -20.22
C SER A 691 -73.56 30.68 -18.99
N ILE A 692 -72.49 30.71 -18.20
CA ILE A 692 -72.36 31.59 -17.02
C ILE A 692 -72.25 33.06 -17.45
N ASN A 693 -71.44 33.36 -18.47
CA ASN A 693 -71.32 34.70 -19.05
C ASN A 693 -72.68 35.22 -19.56
N SER A 694 -73.46 34.37 -20.21
CA SER A 694 -74.83 34.67 -20.66
C SER A 694 -75.78 34.96 -19.48
N SER A 695 -75.68 34.20 -18.39
CA SER A 695 -76.44 34.42 -17.16
C SER A 695 -76.07 35.75 -16.49
N LEU A 696 -74.77 36.02 -16.33
CA LEU A 696 -74.22 37.26 -15.76
C LEU A 696 -74.70 38.51 -16.52
N LEU A 697 -74.70 38.47 -17.86
CA LEU A 697 -75.25 39.55 -18.70
C LEU A 697 -76.73 39.84 -18.38
N SER A 698 -77.55 38.79 -18.22
CA SER A 698 -78.97 38.94 -17.90
C SER A 698 -79.19 39.53 -16.49
N MET A 699 -78.43 39.07 -15.49
CA MET A 699 -78.51 39.56 -14.11
C MET A 699 -78.10 41.02 -13.98
N ASN A 700 -77.01 41.43 -14.66
CA ASN A 700 -76.59 42.82 -14.72
C ASN A 700 -77.68 43.73 -15.32
N GLY A 701 -78.38 43.27 -16.36
CA GLY A 701 -79.52 43.98 -16.95
C GLY A 701 -80.74 44.13 -16.03
N VAL A 702 -80.91 43.24 -15.04
CA VAL A 702 -81.91 43.38 -13.97
C VAL A 702 -81.44 44.40 -12.92
N ILE A 703 -80.16 44.34 -12.52
CA ILE A 703 -79.56 45.25 -11.55
C ILE A 703 -79.65 46.71 -12.02
N SER A 704 -79.31 47.03 -13.28
CA SER A 704 -79.43 48.39 -13.82
C SER A 704 -80.86 48.96 -13.76
N LYS A 705 -81.89 48.12 -13.96
CA LYS A 705 -83.31 48.51 -13.84
C LYS A 705 -83.76 48.76 -12.40
N LEU A 706 -83.06 48.19 -11.41
CA LEU A 706 -83.32 48.48 -9.99
C LEU A 706 -82.66 49.80 -9.58
N TYR A 707 -81.42 50.07 -10.03
CA TYR A 707 -80.74 51.36 -9.84
C TYR A 707 -81.54 52.54 -10.43
N SER A 708 -82.05 52.41 -11.67
CA SER A 708 -82.83 53.48 -12.32
C SER A 708 -84.11 53.86 -11.55
N ASN A 709 -84.69 52.90 -10.82
CA ASN A 709 -85.95 53.07 -10.10
C ASN A 709 -85.78 53.53 -8.65
N SER A 710 -84.56 53.49 -8.10
CA SER A 710 -84.25 53.92 -6.73
C SER A 710 -83.61 55.32 -6.66
N GLY A 711 -83.05 55.83 -7.77
CA GLY A 711 -82.30 57.08 -7.79
C GLY A 711 -80.89 56.97 -7.17
N PHE A 712 -80.38 55.76 -6.94
CA PHE A 712 -79.01 55.55 -6.49
C PHE A 712 -78.03 55.79 -7.66
N SER A 713 -76.90 56.46 -7.41
CA SER A 713 -75.81 56.52 -8.40
C SER A 713 -75.20 55.12 -8.58
N HIS A 714 -74.71 54.83 -9.78
CA HIS A 714 -74.14 53.51 -10.08
C HIS A 714 -72.77 53.28 -9.39
N ASP A 715 -72.10 54.35 -8.99
CA ASP A 715 -70.71 54.34 -8.47
C ASP A 715 -70.59 54.02 -6.96
N LEU A 716 -71.71 53.78 -6.26
CA LEU A 716 -71.73 53.55 -4.81
C LEU A 716 -72.12 52.12 -4.43
N GLU A 717 -71.37 51.56 -3.47
CA GLU A 717 -71.61 50.22 -2.93
C GLU A 717 -72.99 50.10 -2.27
N ILE A 718 -73.83 49.22 -2.81
CA ILE A 718 -75.20 49.03 -2.30
C ILE A 718 -75.18 48.44 -0.89
N ASN A 719 -74.22 47.56 -0.57
CA ASN A 719 -74.02 47.07 0.80
C ASN A 719 -73.83 48.22 1.78
N LYS A 720 -72.94 49.19 1.48
CA LYS A 720 -72.80 50.41 2.28
C LYS A 720 -74.08 51.25 2.32
N TYR A 721 -74.92 51.27 1.28
CA TYR A 721 -76.23 51.93 1.33
C TYR A 721 -77.28 51.20 2.18
N LEU A 722 -77.36 49.87 2.12
CA LEU A 722 -78.23 49.07 2.99
C LEU A 722 -77.79 49.20 4.44
N GLU A 723 -76.50 48.99 4.69
CA GLU A 723 -75.92 49.06 6.01
C GLU A 723 -76.03 50.47 6.57
N SER A 724 -75.65 51.53 5.85
CA SER A 724 -75.86 52.91 6.34
C SER A 724 -77.34 53.24 6.53
N SER A 725 -78.27 52.74 5.71
CA SER A 725 -79.71 52.99 5.91
C SER A 725 -80.26 52.25 7.14
N LEU A 726 -79.94 50.96 7.30
CA LEU A 726 -80.34 50.17 8.47
C LEU A 726 -79.62 50.62 9.74
N PHE A 727 -78.35 51.00 9.63
CA PHE A 727 -77.53 51.59 10.67
C PHE A 727 -78.11 52.93 11.07
N SER A 728 -78.18 53.96 10.21
CA SER A 728 -78.76 55.26 10.55
C SER A 728 -80.17 55.15 11.14
N LYS A 729 -81.03 54.26 10.62
CA LYS A 729 -82.32 53.93 11.25
C LYS A 729 -82.16 53.37 12.67
N LYS A 730 -81.34 52.34 12.87
CA LYS A 730 -81.09 51.70 14.17
C LYS A 730 -80.37 52.66 15.15
N THR A 731 -79.47 53.49 14.63
CA THR A 731 -78.64 54.48 15.30
C THR A 731 -79.50 55.62 15.77
N ILE A 732 -80.27 56.32 14.94
CA ILE A 732 -81.23 57.36 15.40
C ILE A 732 -82.15 56.83 16.53
N ARG A 733 -82.65 55.60 16.43
CA ARG A 733 -83.44 54.94 17.49
C ARG A 733 -82.63 54.57 18.74
N SER A 734 -81.38 54.16 18.58
CA SER A 734 -80.44 53.84 19.66
C SER A 734 -79.93 55.10 20.37
N ASN A 735 -79.71 56.18 19.62
CA ASN A 735 -79.34 57.51 20.06
C ASN A 735 -80.42 58.02 21.00
N TYR A 736 -81.68 58.06 20.54
CA TYR A 736 -82.84 58.39 21.38
C TYR A 736 -82.88 57.59 22.71
N ASN A 737 -82.77 56.26 22.63
CA ASN A 737 -82.80 55.39 23.82
C ASN A 737 -81.59 55.64 24.76
N TYR A 738 -80.42 55.95 24.20
CA TYR A 738 -79.19 56.18 24.96
C TYR A 738 -79.17 57.56 25.61
N ILE A 739 -79.65 58.60 24.92
CA ILE A 739 -79.83 59.94 25.49
C ILE A 739 -80.73 59.85 26.72
N LYS A 740 -81.92 59.25 26.55
CA LYS A 740 -82.91 59.03 27.61
C LYS A 740 -82.44 58.13 28.77
N LYS A 741 -81.35 57.36 28.58
CA LYS A 741 -80.74 56.54 29.64
C LYS A 741 -79.71 57.30 30.49
N ASN A 742 -79.06 58.33 29.95
CA ASN A 742 -77.94 59.02 30.60
C ASN A 742 -78.31 60.43 31.12
N ILE A 743 -79.25 61.11 30.46
CA ILE A 743 -79.73 62.45 30.82
C ILE A 743 -81.00 62.32 31.68
N LYS A 744 -81.04 63.02 32.82
CA LYS A 744 -82.23 63.09 33.67
C LYS A 744 -83.36 63.82 32.93
N ALA A 745 -84.55 63.22 32.88
CA ALA A 745 -85.80 63.83 32.36
C ALA A 745 -85.82 64.33 30.89
N TYR A 746 -84.94 63.83 30.00
CA TYR A 746 -84.85 64.28 28.59
C TYR A 746 -86.17 64.27 27.79
N VAL A 747 -86.46 65.39 27.12
CA VAL A 747 -87.54 65.58 26.13
C VAL A 747 -86.94 66.02 24.78
N ILE A 748 -87.55 65.60 23.67
CA ILE A 748 -87.06 65.86 22.29
C ILE A 748 -86.96 67.36 21.97
N SER A 749 -87.80 68.20 22.56
CA SER A 749 -87.78 69.66 22.40
C SER A 749 -86.46 70.29 22.88
N ASP A 750 -85.78 69.66 23.84
CA ASP A 750 -84.72 70.28 24.63
C ASP A 750 -83.32 69.86 24.13
N ASN A 751 -83.29 69.21 22.96
CA ASN A 751 -82.12 68.53 22.39
C ASN A 751 -80.91 69.47 22.17
N PHE A 752 -81.16 70.74 21.82
CA PHE A 752 -80.12 71.75 21.64
C PHE A 752 -79.41 72.09 22.97
N TYR A 753 -80.18 72.34 24.03
CA TYR A 753 -79.65 72.72 25.35
C TYR A 753 -78.70 71.65 25.92
N PHE A 754 -79.08 70.37 25.85
CA PHE A 754 -78.22 69.29 26.30
C PHE A 754 -76.99 69.07 25.39
N THR A 755 -77.05 69.48 24.12
CA THR A 755 -75.90 69.37 23.20
C THR A 755 -74.76 70.29 23.62
N GLU A 756 -75.04 71.57 23.91
CA GLU A 756 -74.03 72.54 24.36
C GLU A 756 -73.44 72.14 25.72
N MET A 757 -74.27 71.69 26.66
CA MET A 757 -73.84 71.23 27.98
C MET A 757 -72.86 70.04 27.89
N VAL A 758 -73.18 69.00 27.12
CA VAL A 758 -72.28 67.84 26.96
C VAL A 758 -71.00 68.23 26.22
N THR A 759 -71.09 69.13 25.25
CA THR A 759 -69.95 69.62 24.45
C THR A 759 -68.82 70.14 25.33
N SER A 760 -69.14 71.01 26.30
CA SER A 760 -68.17 71.60 27.21
C SER A 760 -67.46 70.57 28.11
N ILE A 761 -68.22 69.63 28.68
CA ILE A 761 -67.69 68.60 29.60
C ILE A 761 -66.76 67.62 28.86
N GLU A 762 -67.14 67.25 27.62
CA GLU A 762 -66.43 66.29 26.79
C GLU A 762 -65.01 66.75 26.41
N GLU A 763 -64.86 68.01 26.01
CA GLU A 763 -63.59 68.58 25.54
C GLU A 763 -62.59 68.76 26.70
N LYS A 764 -63.11 69.16 27.87
CA LYS A 764 -62.34 69.31 29.10
C LYS A 764 -61.73 67.99 29.57
N PHE A 765 -62.52 66.92 29.57
CA PHE A 765 -62.04 65.59 29.98
C PHE A 765 -61.15 64.93 28.91
N SER A 766 -61.41 65.17 27.63
CA SER A 766 -60.63 64.59 26.52
C SER A 766 -59.16 64.99 26.53
N THR A 767 -58.91 66.27 26.84
CA THR A 767 -57.57 66.86 26.87
C THR A 767 -56.66 66.16 27.90
N TYR A 768 -57.24 65.69 29.01
CA TYR A 768 -56.54 65.01 30.10
C TYR A 768 -56.11 63.57 29.76
N LEU A 769 -56.79 62.90 28.82
CA LEU A 769 -56.52 61.48 28.51
C LEU A 769 -55.40 61.27 27.49
N GLN A 770 -55.23 62.18 26.52
CA GLN A 770 -54.32 61.99 25.39
C GLN A 770 -52.84 61.94 25.81
N SER A 771 -52.46 62.73 26.82
CA SER A 771 -51.11 62.77 27.40
C SER A 771 -50.68 61.41 27.97
N MET A 772 -51.59 60.68 28.62
CA MET A 772 -51.29 59.39 29.26
C MET A 772 -51.05 58.23 28.27
N GLN A 773 -51.56 58.32 27.04
CA GLN A 773 -51.52 57.18 26.10
C GLN A 773 -50.23 57.09 25.29
N LEU A 774 -49.57 58.23 25.01
CA LEU A 774 -48.36 58.27 24.17
C LEU A 774 -47.16 57.58 24.83
N GLU A 775 -47.01 57.72 26.15
CA GLU A 775 -45.85 57.23 26.88
C GLU A 775 -45.76 55.69 26.89
N LYS A 776 -46.90 55.00 26.90
CA LYS A 776 -46.97 53.53 26.96
C LYS A 776 -46.44 52.86 25.69
N ASN A 777 -46.91 53.30 24.50
CA ASN A 777 -46.60 52.65 23.22
C ASN A 777 -45.09 52.64 22.86
N ILE A 778 -44.32 53.58 23.42
CA ILE A 778 -42.87 53.70 23.20
C ILE A 778 -42.08 52.68 24.05
N SER A 779 -42.68 52.11 25.09
CA SER A 779 -42.08 51.06 25.92
C SER A 779 -42.10 49.71 25.19
N ASP A 780 -43.29 49.24 24.81
CA ASP A 780 -43.54 47.86 24.35
C ASP A 780 -42.69 47.46 23.13
N LYS A 781 -42.45 48.39 22.18
CA LYS A 781 -41.63 48.12 20.99
C LYS A 781 -40.14 47.97 21.28
N LYS A 782 -39.59 48.56 22.35
CA LYS A 782 -38.17 48.40 22.71
C LYS A 782 -37.86 46.98 23.17
N GLN A 783 -38.79 46.34 23.86
CA GLN A 783 -38.57 45.01 24.46
C GLN A 783 -38.29 43.95 23.39
N LYS A 784 -39.10 43.90 22.33
CA LYS A 784 -38.97 42.92 21.24
C LYS A 784 -37.64 42.95 20.50
N ILE A 785 -37.00 44.12 20.41
CA ILE A 785 -35.71 44.25 19.71
C ILE A 785 -34.64 43.47 20.48
N ALA A 786 -34.58 43.62 21.80
CA ALA A 786 -33.63 42.90 22.65
C ALA A 786 -33.82 41.38 22.57
N GLU A 787 -35.07 40.91 22.55
CA GLU A 787 -35.43 39.48 22.45
C GLU A 787 -34.88 38.81 21.17
N TYR A 788 -34.82 39.54 20.04
CA TYR A 788 -34.24 39.03 18.79
C TYR A 788 -32.71 39.12 18.74
N GLU A 789 -32.11 40.13 19.38
CA GLU A 789 -30.65 40.28 19.43
C GLU A 789 -29.98 39.16 20.23
N GLU A 790 -30.58 38.77 21.37
CA GLU A 790 -30.11 37.68 22.21
C GLU A 790 -30.07 36.35 21.45
N GLN A 791 -31.16 35.99 20.76
CA GLN A 791 -31.27 34.77 19.97
C GLN A 791 -30.25 34.71 18.82
N ARG A 792 -29.98 35.84 18.17
CA ARG A 792 -28.99 35.93 17.07
C ARG A 792 -27.57 35.64 17.59
N ASN A 793 -27.21 36.23 18.73
CA ASN A 793 -25.84 36.15 19.24
C ASN A 793 -25.50 34.71 19.68
N LEU A 794 -26.40 34.05 20.40
CA LEU A 794 -26.28 32.62 20.79
C LEU A 794 -26.01 31.70 19.58
N LYS A 795 -26.65 31.98 18.43
CA LYS A 795 -26.48 31.20 17.21
C LYS A 795 -25.17 31.46 16.46
N ILE A 796 -24.57 32.63 16.64
CA ILE A 796 -23.23 32.93 16.12
C ILE A 796 -22.17 32.19 16.95
N ASP A 797 -22.26 32.26 18.28
CA ASP A 797 -21.36 31.55 19.19
C ASP A 797 -21.39 30.03 18.93
N GLU A 798 -22.60 29.46 18.78
CA GLU A 798 -22.81 28.05 18.40
C GLU A 798 -22.14 27.65 17.06
N PHE A 799 -22.00 28.58 16.10
CA PHE A 799 -21.43 28.31 14.78
C PHE A 799 -19.90 28.38 14.81
N ASP A 800 -19.33 29.42 15.41
CA ASP A 800 -17.88 29.58 15.50
C ASP A 800 -17.24 28.48 16.35
N ASP A 801 -17.92 28.01 17.41
CA ASP A 801 -17.43 26.92 18.25
C ASP A 801 -17.41 25.56 17.50
N ASP A 802 -18.38 25.29 16.61
CA ASP A 802 -18.37 24.10 15.75
C ASP A 802 -17.41 24.22 14.56
N ALA A 803 -17.21 25.42 14.00
CA ALA A 803 -16.14 25.67 13.03
C ALA A 803 -14.75 25.41 13.63
N ASN A 804 -14.53 25.79 14.90
CA ASN A 804 -13.32 25.51 15.66
C ASN A 804 -13.12 24.02 16.04
N LYS A 805 -14.20 23.21 16.04
CA LYS A 805 -14.11 21.74 16.15
C LYS A 805 -13.77 21.13 14.80
N LEU A 806 -14.40 21.60 13.73
CA LEU A 806 -14.20 21.12 12.36
C LEU A 806 -12.76 21.36 11.86
N SER A 807 -12.14 22.49 12.19
CA SER A 807 -10.74 22.77 11.83
C SER A 807 -9.77 21.76 12.48
N LYS A 808 -9.95 21.48 13.77
CA LYS A 808 -9.15 20.49 14.53
C LYS A 808 -9.32 19.07 13.97
N VAL A 809 -10.55 18.65 13.67
CA VAL A 809 -10.83 17.33 13.07
C VAL A 809 -10.19 17.20 11.68
N ASN A 810 -10.20 18.26 10.87
CA ASN A 810 -9.52 18.25 9.57
C ASN A 810 -7.99 18.15 9.71
N ALA A 811 -7.38 18.84 10.67
CA ALA A 811 -5.94 18.71 10.94
C ALA A 811 -5.56 17.25 11.28
N SER A 812 -6.23 16.64 12.25
CA SER A 812 -5.96 15.25 12.64
C SER A 812 -6.24 14.21 11.53
N LEU A 813 -7.10 14.52 10.56
CA LEU A 813 -7.30 13.70 9.36
C LEU A 813 -6.15 13.84 8.35
N VAL A 814 -5.52 15.02 8.25
CA VAL A 814 -4.30 15.22 7.43
C VAL A 814 -3.11 14.52 8.07
N ASP A 815 -2.87 14.74 9.37
CA ASP A 815 -1.78 14.10 10.13
C ASP A 815 -1.79 12.57 9.96
N ALA A 816 -2.98 11.96 10.03
CA ALA A 816 -3.15 10.53 9.82
C ALA A 816 -2.86 10.08 8.37
N MET A 817 -3.21 10.87 7.36
CA MET A 817 -2.93 10.55 5.95
C MET A 817 -1.43 10.66 5.61
N GLU A 818 -0.72 11.60 6.23
CA GLU A 818 0.74 11.69 6.13
C GLU A 818 1.41 10.48 6.81
N TYR A 819 1.01 10.16 8.04
CA TYR A 819 1.48 8.97 8.78
C TYR A 819 1.31 7.66 7.98
N PHE A 820 0.14 7.41 7.38
CA PHE A 820 -0.06 6.22 6.55
C PHE A 820 0.81 6.23 5.28
N SER A 821 1.18 7.40 4.75
CA SER A 821 2.06 7.55 3.57
C SER A 821 3.54 7.31 3.92
N GLU A 822 3.98 7.71 5.11
CA GLU A 822 5.29 7.32 5.67
C GLU A 822 5.38 5.82 5.99
N LEU A 823 4.33 5.24 6.58
CA LEU A 823 4.22 3.79 6.78
C LEU A 823 4.31 3.04 5.45
N ALA A 824 3.58 3.48 4.41
CA ALA A 824 3.66 2.89 3.08
C ALA A 824 5.08 2.97 2.49
N SER A 825 5.73 4.15 2.55
CA SER A 825 7.08 4.36 2.01
C SER A 825 8.14 3.53 2.74
N SER A 826 8.09 3.49 4.08
CA SER A 826 8.95 2.63 4.90
C SER A 826 8.61 1.14 4.81
N SER A 827 7.43 0.77 4.30
CA SER A 827 7.04 -0.63 4.04
C SER A 827 7.70 -1.22 2.79
N ILE A 828 8.00 -0.42 1.77
CA ILE A 828 8.60 -0.90 0.50
C ILE A 828 10.13 -0.76 0.45
N ASN A 829 10.75 -0.02 1.39
CA ASN A 829 12.19 0.28 1.41
C ASN A 829 12.56 1.23 0.24
N ASN A 830 11.92 2.41 0.24
CA ASN A 830 11.80 3.28 -0.93
C ASN A 830 13.14 3.75 -1.51
N ASP A 831 14.17 3.94 -0.70
CA ASP A 831 15.51 4.30 -1.18
C ASP A 831 16.06 3.24 -2.15
N ILE A 832 15.83 1.96 -1.84
CA ILE A 832 16.26 0.82 -2.65
C ILE A 832 15.40 0.67 -3.92
N LEU A 833 14.12 1.05 -3.85
CA LEU A 833 13.27 1.15 -5.05
C LEU A 833 13.79 2.24 -6.00
N ASN A 834 14.15 3.41 -5.46
CA ASN A 834 14.67 4.53 -6.24
C ASN A 834 16.07 4.23 -6.83
N ASP A 835 16.99 3.65 -6.04
CA ASP A 835 18.26 3.07 -6.52
C ASP A 835 18.03 2.18 -7.76
N MET A 836 17.04 1.28 -7.70
CA MET A 836 16.75 0.31 -8.76
C MET A 836 16.06 0.92 -9.97
N PHE A 837 15.11 1.83 -9.76
CA PHE A 837 14.40 2.48 -10.85
C PHE A 837 15.33 3.41 -11.64
N MET A 838 16.12 4.26 -10.96
CA MET A 838 17.11 5.12 -11.61
C MET A 838 18.27 4.34 -12.26
N TYR A 839 18.66 3.17 -11.72
CA TYR A 839 19.67 2.33 -12.36
C TYR A 839 19.17 1.66 -13.66
N VAL A 840 17.90 1.29 -13.70
CA VAL A 840 17.28 0.66 -14.88
C VAL A 840 16.88 1.70 -15.92
N GLU A 841 16.32 2.83 -15.49
CA GLU A 841 15.77 3.86 -16.36
C GLU A 841 15.90 5.26 -15.74
N PRO A 842 17.03 5.96 -15.95
CA PRO A 842 17.24 7.33 -15.48
C PRO A 842 16.39 8.32 -16.30
N HIS A 843 15.13 8.49 -15.90
CA HIS A 843 14.14 9.25 -16.66
C HIS A 843 14.28 10.77 -16.49
N LEU A 844 14.54 11.47 -17.61
CA LEU A 844 14.91 12.90 -17.68
C LEU A 844 14.00 13.93 -16.99
N LYS A 845 12.75 13.58 -16.63
CA LYS A 845 11.83 14.48 -15.91
C LYS A 845 11.49 14.03 -14.47
N TYR A 846 11.56 12.74 -14.18
CA TYR A 846 11.00 12.18 -12.94
C TYR A 846 12.02 11.22 -12.32
N ASP A 847 12.66 11.67 -11.25
CA ASP A 847 13.82 11.04 -10.60
C ASP A 847 13.44 10.18 -9.38
N LYS A 848 12.23 10.35 -8.84
CA LYS A 848 11.78 9.65 -7.63
C LYS A 848 10.42 8.98 -7.79
N ILE A 849 10.26 7.87 -7.08
CA ILE A 849 9.01 7.17 -6.78
C ILE A 849 8.62 7.47 -5.33
N THR A 850 7.36 7.88 -5.15
CA THR A 850 6.73 8.12 -3.85
C THR A 850 5.39 7.39 -3.76
N PHE A 851 4.85 7.29 -2.53
CA PHE A 851 3.57 6.62 -2.28
C PHE A 851 2.60 7.60 -1.63
N LYS A 852 1.44 7.80 -2.27
CA LYS A 852 0.34 8.59 -1.72
C LYS A 852 -0.79 7.66 -1.28
N VAL A 853 -1.24 7.83 -0.04
CA VAL A 853 -2.44 7.16 0.47
C VAL A 853 -3.67 7.98 0.09
N ASP A 854 -4.74 7.32 -0.33
CA ASP A 854 -6.08 7.89 -0.40
C ASP A 854 -7.04 7.01 0.41
N LEU A 855 -7.86 7.64 1.25
CA LEU A 855 -8.82 6.98 2.15
C LEU A 855 -10.27 7.46 1.91
N ASN A 856 -10.51 8.23 0.84
CA ASN A 856 -11.81 8.77 0.52
C ASN A 856 -12.77 7.68 0.02
N GLY A 857 -13.88 7.49 0.75
CA GLY A 857 -14.92 6.52 0.40
C GLY A 857 -14.47 5.06 0.58
N ASN A 858 -15.04 4.16 -0.23
CA ASN A 858 -14.84 2.71 -0.09
C ASN A 858 -13.48 2.21 -0.61
N ASN A 859 -12.74 3.02 -1.39
CA ASN A 859 -11.50 2.60 -2.06
C ASN A 859 -10.25 3.13 -1.32
N LYS A 860 -10.02 2.66 -0.09
CA LYS A 860 -8.77 2.91 0.65
C LYS A 860 -7.57 2.33 -0.11
N GLY A 861 -6.71 3.17 -0.70
CA GLY A 861 -5.69 2.77 -1.68
C GLY A 861 -4.30 3.36 -1.44
N ILE A 862 -3.28 2.72 -2.01
CA ILE A 862 -1.91 3.25 -2.09
C ILE A 862 -1.59 3.48 -3.56
N TYR A 863 -1.40 4.75 -3.92
CA TYR A 863 -1.11 5.19 -5.27
C TYR A 863 0.39 5.44 -5.39
N ILE A 864 1.01 4.79 -6.37
CA ILE A 864 2.39 5.10 -6.76
C ILE A 864 2.38 6.47 -7.46
N GLN A 865 3.29 7.35 -7.10
CA GLN A 865 3.54 8.59 -7.82
C GLN A 865 5.00 8.66 -8.29
N THR A 866 5.22 9.23 -9.47
CA THR A 866 6.50 9.76 -9.92
C THR A 866 6.61 11.22 -9.50
N HIS A 867 7.67 11.59 -8.80
CA HIS A 867 7.97 12.96 -8.38
C HIS A 867 9.14 13.54 -9.20
N SER A 868 9.19 14.86 -9.27
CA SER A 868 10.25 15.63 -9.93
C SER A 868 10.72 16.73 -8.98
N ASP A 869 11.91 16.58 -8.39
CA ASP A 869 12.48 17.59 -7.48
C ASP A 869 12.61 18.96 -8.16
N ALA A 870 12.89 18.98 -9.46
CA ALA A 870 13.14 20.21 -10.23
C ALA A 870 11.88 21.07 -10.47
N ASN A 871 10.70 20.44 -10.60
CA ASN A 871 9.43 21.12 -10.88
C ASN A 871 8.45 21.10 -9.68
N ASN A 872 8.76 20.33 -8.62
CA ASN A 872 7.84 19.98 -7.53
C ASN A 872 6.52 19.35 -8.01
N GLU A 873 6.54 18.70 -9.18
CA GLU A 873 5.39 18.00 -9.75
C GLU A 873 5.30 16.55 -9.21
N SER A 874 4.08 16.03 -9.06
CA SER A 874 3.84 14.59 -8.88
C SER A 874 2.76 14.08 -9.83
N THR A 875 2.99 12.93 -10.44
CA THR A 875 2.08 12.30 -11.42
C THR A 875 1.95 10.80 -11.15
N THR A 876 0.88 10.15 -11.59
CA THR A 876 0.77 8.67 -11.50
C THR A 876 1.53 8.04 -12.67
N PRO A 877 2.46 7.08 -12.46
CA PRO A 877 3.34 6.59 -13.51
C PRO A 877 2.59 6.02 -14.72
N ILE A 878 1.41 5.42 -14.53
CA ILE A 878 0.59 4.83 -15.60
C ILE A 878 0.11 5.84 -16.68
N TYR A 879 0.15 7.14 -16.40
CA TYR A 879 -0.20 8.19 -17.36
C TYR A 879 0.99 8.68 -18.20
N TYR A 880 2.23 8.30 -17.86
CA TYR A 880 3.44 8.83 -18.51
C TYR A 880 4.44 7.76 -18.93
N LEU A 881 4.49 6.62 -18.22
CA LEU A 881 5.35 5.49 -18.53
C LEU A 881 4.66 4.51 -19.52
N SER A 882 5.46 3.92 -20.40
CA SER A 882 5.08 2.86 -21.33
C SER A 882 4.78 1.52 -20.64
N GLU A 883 4.15 0.60 -21.37
CA GLU A 883 3.88 -0.76 -20.89
C GLU A 883 5.17 -1.49 -20.45
N ALA A 884 6.31 -1.27 -21.13
CA ALA A 884 7.60 -1.86 -20.75
C ALA A 884 8.14 -1.26 -19.43
N GLN A 885 8.16 0.07 -19.32
CA GLN A 885 8.56 0.80 -18.10
C GLN A 885 7.72 0.42 -16.88
N ILE A 886 6.41 0.28 -17.04
CA ILE A 886 5.47 -0.12 -15.98
C ILE A 886 5.72 -1.56 -15.51
N ASN A 887 6.06 -2.47 -16.43
CA ASN A 887 6.46 -3.84 -16.09
C ASN A 887 7.81 -3.87 -15.35
N ILE A 888 8.77 -3.00 -15.71
CA ILE A 888 10.03 -2.80 -14.99
C ILE A 888 9.79 -2.25 -13.58
N LEU A 889 8.99 -1.19 -13.43
CA LEU A 889 8.68 -0.57 -12.15
C LEU A 889 8.02 -1.59 -11.20
N SER A 890 7.13 -2.43 -11.72
CA SER A 890 6.49 -3.52 -10.97
C SER A 890 7.51 -4.56 -10.46
N ILE A 891 8.55 -4.86 -11.24
CA ILE A 891 9.66 -5.73 -10.82
C ILE A 891 10.58 -5.03 -9.80
N CYS A 892 10.87 -3.75 -9.98
CA CYS A 892 11.66 -2.97 -9.02
C CYS A 892 10.96 -2.86 -7.66
N ILE A 893 9.64 -2.62 -7.61
CA ILE A 893 8.83 -2.60 -6.37
C ILE A 893 8.86 -3.97 -5.69
N PHE A 894 8.64 -5.03 -6.46
CA PHE A 894 8.67 -6.41 -5.94
C PHE A 894 10.04 -6.77 -5.36
N LEU A 895 11.13 -6.43 -6.06
CA LEU A 895 12.49 -6.67 -5.59
C LEU A 895 12.85 -5.80 -4.37
N ALA A 896 12.47 -4.51 -4.34
CA ALA A 896 12.73 -3.62 -3.21
C ALA A 896 12.05 -4.10 -1.91
N ASN A 897 10.80 -4.57 -1.99
CA ASN A 897 10.13 -5.22 -0.86
C ASN A 897 10.93 -6.45 -0.34
N HIS A 898 11.50 -7.22 -1.25
CA HIS A 898 12.37 -8.37 -0.94
C HIS A 898 13.82 -8.00 -0.58
N ALA A 899 14.22 -6.73 -0.55
CA ALA A 899 15.60 -6.31 -0.25
C ALA A 899 16.00 -6.43 1.25
N ARG A 900 15.07 -6.84 2.13
CA ARG A 900 15.30 -7.01 3.57
C ARG A 900 16.11 -8.27 3.93
N LYS A 901 16.61 -8.27 5.18
CA LYS A 901 17.28 -9.42 5.83
C LYS A 901 16.34 -10.66 5.90
N ILE A 902 16.92 -11.81 6.27
CA ILE A 902 16.30 -13.13 6.11
C ILE A 902 15.38 -13.45 7.29
N ASP A 903 14.07 -13.31 7.09
CA ASP A 903 13.03 -13.65 8.08
C ASP A 903 12.38 -15.05 7.85
N PHE A 904 12.71 -15.73 6.73
CA PHE A 904 12.05 -16.97 6.28
C PHE A 904 13.04 -18.10 5.96
N GLY A 905 12.58 -19.36 6.01
CA GLY A 905 13.42 -20.55 5.78
C GLY A 905 13.93 -20.78 4.36
N ILE A 906 13.45 -20.02 3.37
CA ILE A 906 13.84 -20.12 1.94
C ILE A 906 14.25 -18.74 1.43
N ASN A 907 15.48 -18.61 0.92
CA ASN A 907 16.08 -17.35 0.48
C ASN A 907 16.15 -17.21 -1.05
N SER A 908 15.05 -17.58 -1.71
CA SER A 908 14.89 -17.58 -3.17
C SER A 908 13.67 -16.75 -3.58
N ILE A 909 13.70 -16.22 -4.79
CA ILE A 909 12.65 -15.44 -5.44
C ILE A 909 12.37 -16.08 -6.81
N ILE A 910 11.11 -16.23 -7.21
CA ILE A 910 10.72 -16.74 -8.53
C ILE A 910 10.08 -15.61 -9.34
N ILE A 911 10.55 -15.33 -10.57
CA ILE A 911 10.06 -14.24 -11.44
C ILE A 911 9.52 -14.83 -12.75
N ASP A 912 8.19 -14.94 -12.83
CA ASP A 912 7.52 -15.67 -13.89
C ASP A 912 7.24 -14.82 -15.14
N ASP A 913 8.21 -14.79 -16.06
CA ASP A 913 8.11 -14.42 -17.48
C ASP A 913 8.12 -12.93 -17.83
N PRO A 914 9.13 -12.17 -17.37
CA PRO A 914 9.09 -10.71 -17.33
C PRO A 914 9.11 -10.05 -18.72
N VAL A 915 9.67 -10.70 -19.75
CA VAL A 915 9.83 -10.11 -21.11
C VAL A 915 8.64 -10.37 -22.06
N GLN A 916 7.41 -10.40 -21.54
CA GLN A 916 6.20 -10.52 -22.37
C GLN A 916 5.76 -9.25 -23.09
N SER A 917 6.36 -8.14 -22.66
CA SER A 917 5.97 -6.75 -22.96
C SER A 917 7.19 -5.82 -22.85
N MET A 918 8.41 -6.36 -22.87
CA MET A 918 9.67 -5.61 -22.84
C MET A 918 10.37 -5.70 -24.20
N ASP A 919 10.96 -4.59 -24.63
CA ASP A 919 11.95 -4.52 -25.71
C ASP A 919 13.33 -5.03 -25.26
N ASP A 920 14.32 -4.95 -26.16
CA ASP A 920 15.68 -5.40 -25.90
C ASP A 920 16.41 -4.53 -24.86
N LEU A 921 16.22 -3.20 -24.84
CA LEU A 921 16.89 -2.29 -23.89
C LEU A 921 16.42 -2.57 -22.46
N ASN A 922 15.10 -2.67 -22.28
CA ASN A 922 14.48 -3.05 -21.02
C ASN A 922 14.86 -4.48 -20.60
N SER A 923 15.04 -5.38 -21.56
CA SER A 923 15.63 -6.71 -21.31
C SER A 923 17.10 -6.64 -20.86
N TYR A 924 17.93 -5.79 -21.47
CA TYR A 924 19.32 -5.55 -21.05
C TYR A 924 19.38 -5.02 -19.61
N ALA A 925 18.54 -4.06 -19.26
CA ALA A 925 18.55 -3.42 -17.94
C ALA A 925 18.06 -4.37 -16.82
N LEU A 926 17.02 -5.17 -17.09
CA LEU A 926 16.57 -6.23 -16.17
C LEU A 926 17.66 -7.27 -15.86
N ILE A 927 18.52 -7.61 -16.84
CA ILE A 927 19.63 -8.54 -16.61
C ILE A 927 20.65 -7.98 -15.61
N ASP A 928 21.00 -6.69 -15.70
CA ASP A 928 21.90 -6.07 -14.72
C ASP A 928 21.20 -5.79 -13.38
N LEU A 929 19.90 -5.50 -13.36
CA LEU A 929 19.12 -5.41 -12.12
C LEU A 929 19.18 -6.71 -11.32
N CYS A 930 18.90 -7.86 -11.94
CA CYS A 930 18.96 -9.16 -11.27
C CYS A 930 20.38 -9.49 -10.76
N LYS A 931 21.41 -9.14 -11.55
CA LYS A 931 22.84 -9.29 -11.21
C LYS A 931 23.26 -8.41 -10.02
N LEU A 932 22.81 -7.16 -9.96
CA LEU A 932 23.07 -6.27 -8.82
C LEU A 932 22.28 -6.71 -7.59
N PHE A 933 21.00 -7.06 -7.74
CA PHE A 933 20.14 -7.50 -6.65
C PHE A 933 20.71 -8.71 -5.92
N THR A 934 21.01 -9.77 -6.66
CA THR A 934 21.54 -11.03 -6.12
C THR A 934 22.92 -10.80 -5.47
N ARG A 935 23.78 -9.98 -6.08
CA ARG A 935 25.08 -9.59 -5.51
C ARG A 935 24.96 -8.80 -4.20
N ARG A 936 24.03 -7.83 -4.11
CA ARG A 936 23.83 -6.92 -2.95
C ARG A 936 23.07 -7.59 -1.80
N PHE A 937 22.00 -8.34 -2.08
CA PHE A 937 21.09 -8.91 -1.07
C PHE A 937 21.26 -10.42 -0.81
N LYS A 938 22.13 -11.11 -1.57
CA LYS A 938 22.43 -12.56 -1.43
C LYS A 938 21.22 -13.49 -1.54
N LYS A 939 20.17 -13.06 -2.23
CA LYS A 939 18.99 -13.88 -2.55
C LYS A 939 19.17 -14.53 -3.91
N GLN A 940 18.74 -15.78 -4.05
CA GLN A 940 18.66 -16.45 -5.34
C GLN A 940 17.46 -15.90 -6.13
N ILE A 941 17.65 -15.56 -7.40
CA ILE A 941 16.58 -15.24 -8.33
C ILE A 941 16.38 -16.42 -9.29
N ILE A 942 15.15 -16.88 -9.48
CA ILE A 942 14.74 -17.95 -10.39
C ILE A 942 13.75 -17.31 -11.38
N ILE A 943 14.25 -16.76 -12.48
CA ILE A 943 13.41 -16.16 -13.52
C ILE A 943 12.64 -17.26 -14.26
N THR A 944 11.79 -16.87 -15.20
CA THR A 944 11.18 -17.68 -16.23
C THR A 944 11.15 -16.89 -17.52
N THR A 945 11.31 -17.49 -18.70
CA THR A 945 11.09 -16.76 -19.95
C THR A 945 10.99 -17.64 -21.18
N HIS A 946 9.98 -17.41 -22.01
CA HIS A 946 9.85 -18.16 -23.25
C HIS A 946 10.87 -17.87 -24.43
N ASN A 947 11.90 -16.97 -24.35
CA ASN A 947 12.59 -16.38 -25.56
C ASN A 947 14.04 -16.76 -25.91
N ARG A 948 14.29 -16.98 -27.21
CA ARG A 948 15.64 -17.17 -27.78
C ARG A 948 16.48 -15.94 -27.59
N SER A 949 15.96 -14.80 -28.00
CA SER A 949 16.63 -13.51 -27.83
C SER A 949 16.95 -13.27 -26.35
N PHE A 950 15.94 -13.25 -25.46
CA PHE A 950 16.16 -12.92 -24.04
C PHE A 950 17.07 -13.90 -23.27
N PHE A 951 17.03 -15.22 -23.51
CA PHE A 951 17.97 -16.14 -22.85
C PHE A 951 19.35 -16.18 -23.49
N ASN A 952 19.46 -16.04 -24.82
CA ASN A 952 20.77 -15.92 -25.45
C ASN A 952 21.43 -14.65 -24.92
N LEU A 953 20.70 -13.53 -24.96
CA LEU A 953 21.09 -12.27 -24.33
C LEU A 953 21.54 -12.43 -22.87
N PHE A 954 20.81 -13.20 -22.05
CA PHE A 954 21.25 -13.57 -20.70
C PHE A 954 22.53 -14.43 -20.69
N LYS A 955 22.68 -15.44 -21.59
CA LYS A 955 23.86 -16.30 -21.73
C LYS A 955 25.10 -15.50 -22.14
N ASP A 956 24.92 -14.54 -23.03
CA ASP A 956 25.99 -13.79 -23.68
C ASP A 956 26.42 -12.61 -22.78
N LYS A 957 25.49 -12.02 -22.03
CA LYS A 957 25.74 -10.95 -21.04
C LYS A 957 26.22 -11.48 -19.68
N LEU A 958 25.67 -12.60 -19.21
CA LEU A 958 26.05 -13.27 -17.96
C LEU A 958 26.45 -14.75 -18.19
N PRO A 959 27.56 -15.02 -18.90
CA PRO A 959 28.02 -16.38 -19.17
C PRO A 959 28.39 -17.14 -17.90
N GLU A 960 28.11 -18.44 -17.95
CA GLU A 960 28.28 -19.40 -16.86
C GLU A 960 29.72 -19.54 -16.39
N SER A 961 30.69 -19.28 -17.27
CA SER A 961 32.12 -19.27 -16.97
C SER A 961 32.57 -18.04 -16.15
N ARG A 962 31.70 -17.05 -15.91
CA ARG A 962 32.06 -15.78 -15.27
C ARG A 962 31.16 -15.38 -14.10
N TYR A 963 29.99 -15.99 -13.95
CA TYR A 963 29.01 -15.61 -12.94
C TYR A 963 28.36 -16.84 -12.31
N SER A 964 27.92 -16.70 -11.05
CA SER A 964 26.96 -17.58 -10.35
C SER A 964 25.54 -17.53 -10.97
N THR A 965 25.49 -17.18 -12.26
CA THR A 965 24.37 -17.51 -13.12
C THR A 965 24.35 -19.00 -13.37
N LYS A 966 23.13 -19.39 -13.65
CA LYS A 966 22.58 -20.70 -13.81
C LYS A 966 21.33 -20.47 -14.67
N TYR A 967 21.01 -21.47 -15.45
CA TYR A 967 19.83 -21.56 -16.29
C TYR A 967 19.42 -23.03 -16.23
N ILE A 968 18.76 -23.69 -17.18
CA ILE A 968 18.36 -25.15 -17.28
C ILE A 968 17.54 -25.29 -18.66
N THR A 969 16.86 -26.38 -19.00
CA THR A 969 16.13 -26.85 -20.25
C THR A 969 15.02 -27.94 -20.08
N LEU A 970 13.74 -27.63 -19.82
CA LEU A 970 12.70 -28.66 -19.53
C LEU A 970 12.38 -29.57 -20.70
#